data_AF-A0A1F8PU58-F1
#
_entry.id   AF-A0A1F8PU58-F1
#
_cell.length_a   1.000
_cell.length_b   1.000
_cell.length_c   1.000
_cell.angle_alpha   90.00
_cell.angle_beta   90.00
_cell.angle_gamma   90.00
#
_symmetry.space_group_name_H-M   'P 1'
#
loop_
_entity.id
_entity.type
_entity.pdbx_description
1 polymer ?
#
loop_
_entity_poly.entity_id
_entity_poly.type
_entity_poly.pdbx_seq_one_letter_code
_entity_poly.pdbx_strand_id
1 'polypeptide(L)'
;MQTIQTEVLVIGGGATGTGVLRDLAMRGFKTLLVEKGDLTAGTTGRYHGLLHSGGRYAVKDPQAARECIEENRILRRIMPQCIEDTGGFFVVTPWDDPGYAPRFVEGCQSAGIPVEELPIADMLRHEPWLNPGIFRCFRVPDASADSFLGAHLNVESARLYGAELLIYTRVERLLLTGDDSQRVVGAICYDLEKGEEVAIHADYVVNAAGAWAGKVTHSANIPLKIIPGKGTLLAMNHRIVHTIINRCRIPSDGDILVPAHTVSVIGTTDIKVNDPEHFAIEPWEVSLLLEEGDKLIPGFKEMRMLRAWAGVRPLYQETTHSEQGSDNRSVTRAFFLIDHSIRDGVSGLATITGGKWTTYRKMAEVTVDLVCRQLGVNHPCRTHLENLPEAHKTGRYHVLGGRLANIESDVEYGNLICECELVTRKQVEESILNGNARTIDDIRRDVRLGMGPCQGGFCAFRVAGIRHELAAKGKLAGDDRNIAGLTNAALRDFLQERWKGLLPVLWGQQLRQERLDELIYLDVLNADHLPGPPATSLAPDNYLPPMDVSDSSQPKTLTISRGLPQVGEDPVHLNAQVIVIGAGLAGLVAAWQACQVDQNVRVLTKGWGATHWASGCIGVLGYDPWRPEVPISSLEEALDRLIRRQPHHPYAVMGLEGIHSSLEAFKGLCSQAGYPLQGSLESNWLLPSSLGAGRPVCLAPDTMTAGNLNDDTPVLIVGFTNFTDFYPHIIAANLAAQEVPAEAALLTLKSLEVRHFSNSRTLADAFENDAFRHEVAVALRPHLGKAGRVGFPGVLGLRDPGTVQRELETLIDLPIFEIPTLPPSIPGIRLHRILVEAIERSSGRVFEGMEVIAANALQDKVVSVTSEAAARNQQHNARQFILATGGILGGGMTTQYDGYTQENVFNFPTSAPSDRSAWLHREFFSTAGHPIYTAGITVDRQFRPLDATGNVIYDNVHVIGSALAHCDPIRERCLEGLALATGYVVGSHLGEG
;
A
#
# COMPACT_ATOMS: atom_id res chain seq x y z
N MET A 1 -38.32 -9.15 2.01
CA MET A 1 -38.03 -7.70 1.87
C MET A 1 -38.32 -7.03 3.19
N GLN A 2 -37.28 -6.59 3.89
CA GLN A 2 -37.41 -5.80 5.11
C GLN A 2 -38.02 -4.43 4.77
N THR A 3 -38.85 -3.87 5.64
CA THR A 3 -39.43 -2.53 5.45
C THR A 3 -39.08 -1.62 6.61
N ILE A 4 -38.56 -0.43 6.31
CA ILE A 4 -38.17 0.61 7.28
C ILE A 4 -39.03 1.86 7.04
N GLN A 5 -39.40 2.53 8.14
CA GLN A 5 -40.18 3.77 8.13
C GLN A 5 -39.39 4.89 8.82
N THR A 6 -39.23 6.02 8.15
CA THR A 6 -38.54 7.22 8.65
C THR A 6 -39.30 8.47 8.20
N GLU A 7 -39.12 9.62 8.85
CA GLU A 7 -39.72 10.87 8.33
C GLU A 7 -38.90 11.39 7.15
N VAL A 8 -37.57 11.42 7.29
CA VAL A 8 -36.66 11.90 6.24
C VAL A 8 -35.57 10.88 5.93
N LEU A 9 -35.50 10.45 4.66
CA LEU A 9 -34.44 9.61 4.12
C LEU A 9 -33.37 10.47 3.45
N VAL A 10 -32.10 10.31 3.85
CA VAL A 10 -30.94 10.96 3.24
C VAL A 10 -30.16 9.93 2.42
N ILE A 11 -29.89 10.24 1.15
CA ILE A 11 -29.12 9.36 0.25
C ILE A 11 -27.71 9.93 0.06
N GLY A 12 -26.69 9.21 0.51
CA GLY A 12 -25.27 9.51 0.36
C GLY A 12 -24.58 9.90 1.67
N GLY A 13 -23.55 9.15 2.07
CA GLY A 13 -22.74 9.29 3.29
C GLY A 13 -21.47 10.12 3.12
N GLY A 14 -21.48 11.10 2.20
CA GLY A 14 -20.42 12.11 2.10
C GLY A 14 -20.58 13.24 3.13
N ALA A 15 -19.72 14.26 3.06
CA ALA A 15 -19.79 15.43 3.97
C ALA A 15 -21.16 16.13 3.91
N THR A 16 -21.75 16.28 2.72
CA THR A 16 -23.07 16.89 2.54
C THR A 16 -24.16 16.07 3.24
N GLY A 17 -24.26 14.77 2.98
CA GLY A 17 -25.33 13.95 3.55
C GLY A 17 -25.19 13.72 5.04
N THR A 18 -23.96 13.53 5.56
CA THR A 18 -23.73 13.44 7.01
C THR A 18 -24.03 14.76 7.73
N GLY A 19 -23.75 15.91 7.12
CA GLY A 19 -24.17 17.22 7.62
C GLY A 19 -25.69 17.41 7.62
N VAL A 20 -26.38 16.98 6.55
CA VAL A 20 -27.85 17.01 6.45
C VAL A 20 -28.48 16.11 7.51
N LEU A 21 -27.97 14.88 7.68
CA LEU A 21 -28.41 13.94 8.69
C LEU A 21 -28.33 14.55 10.09
N ARG A 22 -27.18 15.16 10.42
CA ARG A 22 -26.98 15.84 11.69
C ARG A 22 -27.99 16.97 11.91
N ASP A 23 -28.17 17.85 10.94
CA ASP A 23 -29.10 18.98 11.08
C ASP A 23 -30.56 18.52 11.21
N LEU A 24 -30.99 17.52 10.42
CA LEU A 24 -32.32 16.91 10.54
C LEU A 24 -32.56 16.34 11.94
N ALA A 25 -31.63 15.53 12.44
CA ALA A 25 -31.74 14.91 13.76
C ALA A 25 -31.80 15.97 14.87
N MET A 26 -30.94 16.99 14.80
CA MET A 26 -30.93 18.09 15.76
C MET A 26 -32.22 18.93 15.73
N ARG A 27 -32.93 18.95 14.61
CA ARG A 27 -34.24 19.61 14.48
C ARG A 27 -35.42 18.70 14.85
N GLY A 28 -35.15 17.46 15.27
CA GLY A 28 -36.14 16.55 15.86
C GLY A 28 -36.80 15.58 14.88
N PHE A 29 -36.32 15.48 13.63
CA PHE A 29 -36.84 14.51 12.67
C PHE A 29 -36.29 13.11 12.92
N LYS A 30 -37.14 12.09 12.83
CA LYS A 30 -36.72 10.70 12.65
C LYS A 30 -36.10 10.56 11.27
N THR A 31 -34.80 10.38 11.22
CA THR A 31 -34.05 10.39 9.98
C THR A 31 -33.10 9.21 9.86
N LEU A 32 -32.98 8.72 8.62
CA LEU A 32 -32.12 7.61 8.24
C LEU A 32 -31.25 8.03 7.06
N LEU A 33 -29.94 7.80 7.17
CA LEU A 33 -29.01 7.91 6.04
C LEU A 33 -28.70 6.53 5.45
N VAL A 34 -28.71 6.44 4.12
CA VAL A 34 -28.18 5.28 3.38
C VAL A 34 -26.96 5.67 2.55
N GLU A 35 -25.91 4.84 2.59
CA GLU A 35 -24.68 4.99 1.80
C GLU A 35 -24.35 3.65 1.12
N LYS A 36 -23.96 3.70 -0.16
CA LYS A 36 -23.69 2.49 -0.96
C LYS A 36 -22.39 1.79 -0.57
N GLY A 37 -21.41 2.52 -0.03
CA GLY A 37 -20.17 1.98 0.52
C GLY A 37 -20.06 2.29 2.02
N ASP A 38 -18.84 2.53 2.48
CA ASP A 38 -18.59 3.15 3.77
C ASP A 38 -18.73 4.69 3.70
N LEU A 39 -18.82 5.35 4.85
CA LEU A 39 -18.81 6.81 4.94
C LEU A 39 -17.59 7.37 4.19
N THR A 40 -17.81 8.47 3.47
CA THR A 40 -16.79 9.15 2.66
C THR A 40 -16.17 8.34 1.51
N ALA A 41 -16.67 7.14 1.20
CA ALA A 41 -16.17 6.31 0.10
C ALA A 41 -16.26 6.96 -1.30
N GLY A 42 -16.98 8.08 -1.44
CA GLY A 42 -17.06 8.92 -2.64
C GLY A 42 -16.01 10.05 -2.69
N THR A 43 -16.43 11.25 -3.09
CA THR A 43 -15.56 12.42 -3.30
C THR A 43 -14.96 12.96 -2.00
N THR A 44 -15.69 12.90 -0.89
CA THR A 44 -15.27 13.43 0.42
C THR A 44 -14.00 12.76 0.93
N GLY A 45 -13.83 11.46 0.73
CA GLY A 45 -12.61 10.72 1.09
C GLY A 45 -11.51 10.79 0.02
N ARG A 46 -11.74 11.49 -1.10
CA ARG A 46 -10.84 11.58 -2.27
C ARG A 46 -10.47 13.03 -2.61
N TYR A 47 -10.25 13.85 -1.59
CA TYR A 47 -9.72 15.21 -1.72
C TYR A 47 -8.35 15.35 -1.02
N HIS A 48 -7.67 16.50 -1.18
CA HIS A 48 -6.36 16.75 -0.56
C HIS A 48 -6.36 17.06 0.94
N GLY A 49 -7.51 17.25 1.61
CA GLY A 49 -7.52 17.63 3.02
C GLY A 49 -7.55 19.13 3.30
N LEU A 50 -7.96 19.99 2.36
CA LEU A 50 -7.92 21.45 2.55
C LEU A 50 -9.21 22.02 3.17
N LEU A 51 -9.09 22.70 4.30
CA LEU A 51 -10.05 23.71 4.77
C LEU A 51 -9.69 25.08 4.16
N HIS A 52 -10.42 25.47 3.12
CA HIS A 52 -10.20 26.74 2.44
C HIS A 52 -10.59 27.95 3.31
N SER A 53 -9.80 29.02 3.23
CA SER A 53 -10.15 30.38 3.65
C SER A 53 -11.05 31.09 2.63
N GLY A 54 -11.11 30.60 1.38
CA GLY A 54 -11.78 31.26 0.26
C GLY A 54 -10.84 32.06 -0.65
N GLY A 55 -9.55 32.19 -0.33
CA GLY A 55 -8.59 33.00 -1.10
C GLY A 55 -8.54 32.64 -2.59
N ARG A 56 -8.61 31.34 -2.91
CA ARG A 56 -8.66 30.81 -4.29
C ARG A 56 -9.83 31.37 -5.12
N TYR A 57 -10.92 31.80 -4.47
CA TYR A 57 -12.14 32.30 -5.11
C TYR A 57 -12.27 33.81 -5.06
N ALA A 58 -11.46 34.49 -4.24
CA ALA A 58 -11.57 35.91 -3.92
C ALA A 58 -11.72 36.83 -5.15
N VAL A 59 -11.09 36.48 -6.27
CA VAL A 59 -11.12 37.28 -7.52
C VAL A 59 -12.26 36.87 -8.46
N LYS A 60 -12.57 35.57 -8.59
CA LYS A 60 -13.51 35.05 -9.60
C LYS A 60 -14.93 34.81 -9.07
N ASP A 61 -15.06 34.55 -7.77
CA ASP A 61 -16.33 34.21 -7.11
C ASP A 61 -16.32 34.74 -5.67
N PRO A 62 -16.53 36.07 -5.48
CA PRO A 62 -16.48 36.70 -4.16
C PRO A 62 -17.55 36.19 -3.19
N GLN A 63 -18.68 35.71 -3.70
CA GLN A 63 -19.72 35.10 -2.86
C GLN A 63 -19.20 33.79 -2.25
N ALA A 64 -18.68 32.88 -3.08
CA ALA A 64 -18.09 31.65 -2.56
C ALA A 64 -16.91 31.92 -1.62
N ALA A 65 -16.13 32.98 -1.87
CA ALA A 65 -15.05 33.41 -0.98
C ALA A 65 -15.58 33.81 0.42
N ARG A 66 -16.65 34.61 0.49
CA ARG A 66 -17.31 35.00 1.75
C ARG A 66 -17.89 33.81 2.51
N GLU A 67 -18.62 32.95 1.81
CA GLU A 67 -19.20 31.73 2.40
C GLU A 67 -18.09 30.81 2.95
N CYS A 68 -16.96 30.69 2.25
CA CYS A 68 -15.83 29.89 2.70
C CYS A 68 -15.23 30.42 4.00
N ILE A 69 -14.96 31.74 4.12
CA ILE A 69 -14.34 32.28 5.32
C ILE A 69 -15.29 32.25 6.54
N GLU A 70 -16.59 32.45 6.31
CA GLU A 70 -17.60 32.31 7.35
C GLU A 70 -17.66 30.88 7.88
N GLU A 71 -17.77 29.89 7.00
CA GLU A 71 -17.82 28.49 7.41
C GLU A 71 -16.46 28.00 7.95
N ASN A 72 -15.33 28.46 7.42
CA ASN A 72 -14.00 28.17 7.97
C ASN A 72 -13.92 28.53 9.47
N ARG A 73 -14.40 29.73 9.84
CA ARG A 73 -14.46 30.17 11.24
C ARG A 73 -15.40 29.30 12.08
N ILE A 74 -16.53 28.88 11.52
CA ILE A 74 -17.50 27.99 12.20
C ILE A 74 -16.89 26.60 12.42
N LEU A 75 -16.34 25.97 11.38
CA LEU A 75 -15.77 24.63 11.44
C LEU A 75 -14.59 24.57 12.42
N ARG A 76 -13.73 25.59 12.45
CA ARG A 76 -12.66 25.75 13.45
C ARG A 76 -13.17 25.72 14.90
N ARG A 77 -14.39 26.22 15.13
CA ARG A 77 -15.03 26.20 16.46
C ARG A 77 -15.71 24.86 16.76
N ILE A 78 -16.49 24.33 15.81
CA ILE A 78 -17.36 23.18 16.08
C ILE A 78 -16.65 21.83 15.92
N MET A 79 -15.54 21.77 15.19
CA MET A 79 -14.80 20.53 14.94
C MET A 79 -13.27 20.72 14.96
N PRO A 80 -12.69 21.38 15.98
CA PRO A 80 -11.25 21.63 16.04
C PRO A 80 -10.43 20.33 15.96
N GLN A 81 -10.91 19.22 16.52
CA GLN A 81 -10.25 17.91 16.48
C GLN A 81 -10.06 17.35 15.07
N CYS A 82 -10.84 17.82 14.09
CA CYS A 82 -10.73 17.45 12.68
C CYS A 82 -9.84 18.41 11.88
N ILE A 83 -9.27 19.44 12.51
CA ILE A 83 -8.56 20.52 11.83
C ILE A 83 -7.16 20.63 12.43
N GLU A 84 -6.14 20.62 11.57
CA GLU A 84 -4.79 21.03 11.93
C GLU A 84 -4.61 22.48 11.46
N ASP A 85 -4.37 23.41 12.40
CA ASP A 85 -4.26 24.83 12.08
C ASP A 85 -2.90 25.18 11.47
N THR A 86 -2.70 24.76 10.22
CA THR A 86 -1.45 24.92 9.48
C THR A 86 -1.23 26.32 8.92
N GLY A 87 -2.29 27.12 8.82
CA GLY A 87 -2.30 28.31 7.96
C GLY A 87 -2.18 27.95 6.47
N GLY A 88 -2.18 28.99 5.63
CA GLY A 88 -1.91 28.87 4.20
C GLY A 88 -1.09 30.01 3.65
N PHE A 89 -0.23 29.70 2.68
CA PHE A 89 0.51 30.64 1.86
C PHE A 89 -0.01 30.63 0.42
N PHE A 90 -0.21 31.82 -0.12
CA PHE A 90 -0.41 32.08 -1.53
C PHE A 90 0.90 32.65 -2.09
N VAL A 91 1.64 31.87 -2.87
CA VAL A 91 2.98 32.21 -3.35
C VAL A 91 2.98 32.57 -4.83
N VAL A 92 3.75 33.58 -5.23
CA VAL A 92 3.95 33.94 -6.64
C VAL A 92 5.30 33.42 -7.08
N THR A 93 5.29 32.40 -7.94
CA THR A 93 6.51 31.77 -8.48
C THR A 93 7.03 32.52 -9.72
N PRO A 94 8.27 32.29 -10.17
CA PRO A 94 8.80 32.89 -11.41
C PRO A 94 7.98 32.64 -12.68
N TRP A 95 7.10 31.65 -12.68
CA TRP A 95 6.24 31.29 -13.80
C TRP A 95 4.82 31.88 -13.72
N ASP A 96 4.52 32.64 -12.65
CA ASP A 96 3.21 33.25 -12.43
C ASP A 96 3.14 34.69 -12.92
N ASP A 97 1.94 35.12 -13.32
CA ASP A 97 1.66 36.52 -13.66
C ASP A 97 1.74 37.40 -12.38
N PRO A 98 2.71 38.33 -12.30
CA PRO A 98 2.84 39.23 -11.14
C PRO A 98 1.63 40.16 -10.97
N GLY A 99 0.87 40.41 -12.05
CA GLY A 99 -0.33 41.25 -12.05
C GLY A 99 -1.54 40.65 -11.32
N TYR A 100 -1.52 39.35 -11.01
CA TYR A 100 -2.62 38.71 -10.29
C TYR A 100 -2.63 39.05 -8.79
N ALA A 101 -1.45 39.18 -8.17
CA ALA A 101 -1.31 39.34 -6.73
C ALA A 101 -2.03 40.58 -6.14
N PRO A 102 -1.98 41.78 -6.76
CA PRO A 102 -2.77 42.92 -6.27
C PRO A 102 -4.29 42.65 -6.25
N ARG A 103 -4.81 42.00 -7.31
CA ARG A 103 -6.23 41.64 -7.40
C ARG A 103 -6.62 40.60 -6.35
N PHE A 104 -5.73 39.64 -6.08
CA PHE A 104 -5.92 38.65 -5.03
C PHE A 104 -6.08 39.30 -3.65
N VAL A 105 -5.19 40.25 -3.30
CA VAL A 105 -5.26 40.97 -2.02
C VAL A 105 -6.56 41.76 -1.91
N GLU A 106 -6.93 42.53 -2.94
CA GLU A 106 -8.19 43.29 -2.98
C GLU A 106 -9.42 42.40 -2.85
N GLY A 107 -9.42 41.27 -3.57
CA GLY A 107 -10.49 40.28 -3.48
C GLY A 107 -10.62 39.68 -2.07
N CYS A 108 -9.49 39.35 -1.43
CA CYS A 108 -9.48 38.80 -0.07
C CYS A 108 -10.06 39.81 0.93
N GLN A 109 -9.62 41.07 0.86
CA GLN A 109 -10.13 42.15 1.70
C GLN A 109 -11.64 42.36 1.49
N SER A 110 -12.09 42.37 0.24
CA SER A 110 -13.51 42.52 -0.13
C SER A 110 -14.38 41.35 0.36
N ALA A 111 -13.81 40.14 0.46
CA ALA A 111 -14.47 38.96 0.99
C ALA A 111 -14.34 38.81 2.51
N GLY A 112 -13.61 39.70 3.20
CA GLY A 112 -13.39 39.62 4.65
C GLY A 112 -12.41 38.52 5.07
N ILE A 113 -11.54 38.08 4.15
CA ILE A 113 -10.48 37.10 4.37
C ILE A 113 -9.25 37.84 4.91
N PRO A 114 -8.75 37.49 6.13
CA PRO A 114 -7.47 37.98 6.60
C PRO A 114 -6.36 37.61 5.62
N VAL A 115 -5.64 38.61 5.12
CA VAL A 115 -4.53 38.45 4.18
C VAL A 115 -3.38 39.34 4.59
N GLU A 116 -2.18 38.78 4.65
CA GLU A 116 -0.96 39.48 5.03
C GLU A 116 0.18 39.09 4.10
N GLU A 117 0.86 40.08 3.52
CA GLU A 117 2.07 39.83 2.73
C GLU A 117 3.26 39.59 3.64
N LEU A 118 3.96 38.47 3.45
CA LEU A 118 5.12 38.07 4.23
C LEU A 118 6.42 38.35 3.47
N PRO A 119 7.50 38.79 4.16
CA PRO A 119 8.84 38.79 3.59
C PRO A 119 9.25 37.38 3.16
N ILE A 120 9.91 37.24 2.00
CA ILE A 120 10.36 35.94 1.47
C ILE A 120 11.31 35.22 2.44
N ALA A 121 12.15 35.96 3.16
CA ALA A 121 13.02 35.39 4.18
C ALA A 121 12.25 34.74 5.34
N ASP A 122 11.09 35.28 5.70
CA ASP A 122 10.24 34.69 6.73
C ASP A 122 9.49 33.47 6.16
N MET A 123 8.97 33.56 4.93
CA MET A 123 8.40 32.39 4.23
C MET A 123 9.37 31.21 4.18
N LEU A 124 10.63 31.42 3.75
CA LEU A 124 11.65 30.37 3.69
C LEU A 124 12.12 29.89 5.07
N ARG A 125 12.00 30.71 6.12
CA ARG A 125 12.25 30.26 7.50
C ARG A 125 11.16 29.29 7.96
N HIS A 126 9.90 29.55 7.58
CA HIS A 126 8.76 28.69 7.89
C HIS A 126 8.76 27.42 7.04
N GLU A 127 9.04 27.54 5.74
CA GLU A 127 9.02 26.44 4.78
C GLU A 127 10.31 26.41 3.94
N PRO A 128 11.39 25.80 4.47
CA PRO A 128 12.73 25.87 3.86
C PRO A 128 12.87 25.21 2.49
N TRP A 129 11.97 24.28 2.15
CA TRP A 129 11.98 23.56 0.88
C TRP A 129 11.29 24.32 -0.26
N LEU A 130 10.61 25.44 0.04
CA LEU A 130 9.97 26.23 -1.01
C LEU A 130 11.02 26.82 -1.97
N ASN A 131 10.60 26.96 -3.22
CA ASN A 131 11.42 27.51 -4.28
C ASN A 131 11.92 28.93 -3.90
N PRO A 132 13.24 29.16 -3.78
CA PRO A 132 13.78 30.46 -3.41
C PRO A 132 13.56 31.55 -4.48
N GLY A 133 13.15 31.16 -5.70
CA GLY A 133 12.73 32.09 -6.74
C GLY A 133 11.34 32.70 -6.53
N ILE A 134 10.55 32.24 -5.55
CA ILE A 134 9.28 32.87 -5.16
C ILE A 134 9.55 34.31 -4.72
N PHE A 135 8.82 35.26 -5.31
CA PHE A 135 9.07 36.69 -5.10
C PHE A 135 7.96 37.43 -4.35
N ARG A 136 6.80 36.81 -4.12
CA ARG A 136 5.76 37.29 -3.18
C ARG A 136 5.08 36.12 -2.46
N CYS A 137 4.67 36.34 -1.22
CA CYS A 137 3.95 35.36 -0.40
C CYS A 137 2.88 36.04 0.44
N PHE A 138 1.67 35.50 0.46
CA PHE A 138 0.56 36.00 1.27
C PHE A 138 0.03 34.93 2.22
N ARG A 139 -0.04 35.24 3.51
CA ARG A 139 -0.63 34.39 4.52
C ARG A 139 -2.14 34.57 4.59
N VAL A 140 -2.87 33.47 4.62
CA VAL A 140 -4.34 33.39 4.78
C VAL A 140 -4.71 32.27 5.77
N PRO A 141 -5.92 32.29 6.36
CA PRO A 141 -6.33 31.29 7.37
C PRO A 141 -6.83 29.97 6.76
N ASP A 142 -6.12 29.42 5.77
CA ASP A 142 -6.34 28.02 5.37
C ASP A 142 -5.91 27.08 6.52
N ALA A 143 -6.38 25.83 6.50
CA ALA A 143 -5.94 24.79 7.42
C ALA A 143 -6.08 23.40 6.80
N SER A 144 -5.35 22.41 7.32
CA SER A 144 -5.55 21.02 6.95
C SER A 144 -6.74 20.44 7.72
N ALA A 145 -7.48 19.55 7.09
CA ALA A 145 -8.72 18.98 7.60
C ALA A 145 -8.81 17.48 7.33
N ASP A 146 -9.34 16.77 8.31
CA ASP A 146 -9.65 15.35 8.26
C ASP A 146 -11.13 15.14 7.96
N SER A 147 -11.45 14.88 6.69
CA SER A 147 -12.83 14.65 6.26
C SER A 147 -13.38 13.31 6.72
N PHE A 148 -12.53 12.30 6.95
CA PHE A 148 -12.94 11.00 7.46
C PHE A 148 -13.53 11.20 8.85
N LEU A 149 -12.70 11.71 9.78
CA LEU A 149 -13.12 11.99 11.14
C LEU A 149 -14.32 12.95 11.18
N GLY A 150 -14.31 13.99 10.35
CA GLY A 150 -15.42 14.93 10.26
C GLY A 150 -16.77 14.28 9.90
N ALA A 151 -16.78 13.32 8.98
CA ALA A 151 -18.00 12.60 8.61
C ALA A 151 -18.48 11.64 9.72
N HIS A 152 -17.55 10.87 10.33
CA HIS A 152 -17.87 9.98 11.45
C HIS A 152 -18.47 10.77 12.62
N LEU A 153 -17.86 11.88 13.00
CA LEU A 153 -18.34 12.69 14.13
C LEU A 153 -19.68 13.40 13.83
N ASN A 154 -19.98 13.74 12.57
CA ASN A 154 -21.31 14.21 12.20
C ASN A 154 -22.38 13.11 12.42
N VAL A 155 -22.08 11.88 12.01
CA VAL A 155 -22.96 10.72 12.23
C VAL A 155 -23.12 10.42 13.72
N GLU A 156 -22.04 10.41 14.48
CA GLU A 156 -22.10 10.22 15.94
C GLU A 156 -22.95 11.29 16.61
N SER A 157 -22.77 12.56 16.21
CA SER A 157 -23.62 13.65 16.68
C SER A 157 -25.10 13.40 16.33
N ALA A 158 -25.40 12.97 15.10
CA ALA A 158 -26.76 12.66 14.68
C ALA A 158 -27.37 11.49 15.47
N ARG A 159 -26.59 10.43 15.76
CA ARG A 159 -27.01 9.28 16.57
C ARG A 159 -27.39 9.68 18.00
N LEU A 160 -26.69 10.65 18.60
CA LEU A 160 -27.07 11.21 19.91
C LEU A 160 -28.46 11.86 19.89
N TYR A 161 -28.93 12.30 18.73
CA TYR A 161 -30.27 12.83 18.50
C TYR A 161 -31.25 11.79 17.90
N GLY A 162 -30.87 10.51 17.87
CA GLY A 162 -31.74 9.41 17.44
C GLY A 162 -31.74 9.12 15.93
N ALA A 163 -30.78 9.64 15.17
CA ALA A 163 -30.63 9.30 13.75
C ALA A 163 -30.08 7.88 13.54
N GLU A 164 -30.48 7.26 12.43
CA GLU A 164 -30.00 5.95 11.99
C GLU A 164 -29.08 6.06 10.76
N LEU A 165 -28.21 5.07 10.57
CA LEU A 165 -27.27 4.98 9.45
C LEU A 165 -27.24 3.53 8.95
N LEU A 166 -27.37 3.35 7.64
CA LEU A 166 -27.13 2.11 6.92
C LEU A 166 -26.06 2.34 5.84
N ILE A 167 -24.84 1.85 6.10
CA ILE A 167 -23.77 1.78 5.10
C ILE A 167 -23.91 0.50 4.27
N TYR A 168 -23.17 0.40 3.17
CA TYR A 168 -23.26 -0.72 2.22
C TYR A 168 -24.70 -1.02 1.75
N THR A 169 -25.54 0.02 1.72
CA THR A 169 -26.95 -0.04 1.36
C THR A 169 -27.18 0.86 0.14
N ARG A 170 -27.16 0.25 -1.04
CA ARG A 170 -27.24 0.98 -2.32
C ARG A 170 -28.70 1.26 -2.68
N VAL A 171 -29.03 2.50 -3.01
CA VAL A 171 -30.34 2.85 -3.58
C VAL A 171 -30.43 2.34 -5.02
N GLU A 172 -31.40 1.47 -5.31
CA GLU A 172 -31.66 0.95 -6.65
C GLU A 172 -32.68 1.82 -7.39
N ARG A 173 -33.76 2.24 -6.69
CA ARG A 173 -34.78 3.13 -7.26
C ARG A 173 -35.56 3.90 -6.21
N LEU A 174 -36.04 5.08 -6.58
CA LEU A 174 -37.00 5.84 -5.78
C LEU A 174 -38.42 5.23 -5.88
N LEU A 175 -39.20 5.39 -4.81
CA LEU A 175 -40.61 5.00 -4.76
C LEU A 175 -41.50 6.20 -5.06
N LEU A 176 -42.42 6.05 -6.01
CA LEU A 176 -43.40 7.07 -6.40
C LEU A 176 -44.82 6.64 -6.02
N THR A 177 -45.69 7.60 -5.74
CA THR A 177 -47.15 7.37 -5.63
C THR A 177 -47.74 6.97 -6.98
N GLY A 178 -48.73 6.07 -6.97
CA GLY A 178 -49.34 5.49 -8.17
C GLY A 178 -50.47 6.32 -8.83
N ASP A 179 -50.77 7.52 -8.32
CA ASP A 179 -51.90 8.36 -8.77
C ASP A 179 -51.41 9.63 -9.51
N ASP A 180 -52.34 10.43 -10.05
CA ASP A 180 -52.15 11.63 -10.90
C ASP A 180 -51.16 12.71 -10.37
N SER A 181 -50.65 12.58 -9.14
CA SER A 181 -49.59 13.42 -8.58
C SER A 181 -48.30 12.61 -8.40
N GLN A 182 -47.21 13.04 -9.05
CA GLN A 182 -45.88 12.44 -8.91
C GLN A 182 -45.26 12.89 -7.56
N ARG A 183 -45.33 12.03 -6.53
CA ARG A 183 -44.66 12.25 -5.24
C ARG A 183 -43.69 11.12 -4.93
N VAL A 184 -42.47 11.47 -4.50
CA VAL A 184 -41.50 10.51 -3.95
C VAL A 184 -41.86 10.21 -2.50
N VAL A 185 -41.93 8.92 -2.15
CA VAL A 185 -42.35 8.40 -0.82
C VAL A 185 -41.35 7.44 -0.20
N GLY A 186 -40.12 7.40 -0.72
CA GLY A 186 -39.06 6.52 -0.23
C GLY A 186 -38.17 5.96 -1.34
N ALA A 187 -37.52 4.83 -1.06
CA ALA A 187 -36.64 4.14 -1.99
C ALA A 187 -36.64 2.61 -1.76
N ILE A 188 -36.32 1.85 -2.81
CA ILE A 188 -35.84 0.48 -2.71
C ILE A 188 -34.32 0.51 -2.70
N CYS A 189 -33.75 -0.17 -1.73
CA CYS A 189 -32.31 -0.31 -1.55
C CYS A 189 -31.91 -1.79 -1.57
N TYR A 190 -30.63 -2.04 -1.81
CA TYR A 190 -30.01 -3.35 -1.75
C TYR A 190 -28.87 -3.34 -0.72
N ASP A 191 -28.97 -4.19 0.28
CA ASP A 191 -27.94 -4.40 1.30
C ASP A 191 -26.85 -5.31 0.71
N LEU A 192 -25.66 -4.75 0.50
CA LEU A 192 -24.52 -5.45 -0.12
C LEU A 192 -23.82 -6.42 0.86
N GLU A 193 -24.01 -6.22 2.15
CA GLU A 193 -23.47 -7.11 3.19
C GLU A 193 -24.31 -8.39 3.27
N LYS A 194 -25.64 -8.25 3.28
CA LYS A 194 -26.58 -9.39 3.40
C LYS A 194 -27.05 -9.96 2.07
N GLY A 195 -26.92 -9.21 0.98
CA GLY A 195 -27.43 -9.61 -0.34
C GLY A 195 -28.95 -9.62 -0.44
N GLU A 196 -29.63 -8.64 0.17
CA GLU A 196 -31.11 -8.58 0.20
C GLU A 196 -31.68 -7.19 -0.11
N GLU A 197 -32.93 -7.15 -0.59
CA GLU A 197 -33.67 -5.90 -0.80
C GLU A 197 -34.31 -5.36 0.49
N VAL A 198 -34.18 -4.04 0.67
CA VAL A 198 -34.77 -3.27 1.77
C VAL A 198 -35.64 -2.16 1.19
N ALA A 199 -36.91 -2.11 1.58
CA ALA A 199 -37.81 -1.02 1.24
C ALA A 199 -37.80 0.04 2.35
N ILE A 200 -37.52 1.29 2.02
CA ILE A 200 -37.52 2.40 2.98
C ILE A 200 -38.60 3.39 2.54
N HIS A 201 -39.57 3.62 3.40
CA HIS A 201 -40.60 4.65 3.21
C HIS A 201 -40.25 5.90 4.00
N ALA A 202 -40.48 7.06 3.38
CA ALA A 202 -40.20 8.37 3.96
C ALA A 202 -41.21 9.43 3.54
N ASP A 203 -41.49 10.39 4.42
CA ASP A 203 -42.33 11.54 4.12
C ASP A 203 -41.61 12.53 3.18
N TYR A 204 -40.28 12.57 3.26
CA TYR A 204 -39.42 13.35 2.39
C TYR A 204 -38.07 12.65 2.11
N VAL A 205 -37.53 12.82 0.91
CA VAL A 205 -36.23 12.27 0.51
C VAL A 205 -35.27 13.40 0.16
N VAL A 206 -34.04 13.36 0.70
CA VAL A 206 -32.94 14.25 0.34
C VAL A 206 -31.88 13.46 -0.42
N ASN A 207 -31.70 13.78 -1.69
CA ASN A 207 -30.63 13.25 -2.52
C ASN A 207 -29.36 14.09 -2.33
N ALA A 208 -28.40 13.56 -1.58
CA ALA A 208 -27.09 14.13 -1.33
C ALA A 208 -25.96 13.26 -1.93
N ALA A 209 -26.26 12.51 -3.00
CA ALA A 209 -25.36 11.53 -3.59
C ALA A 209 -24.20 12.12 -4.43
N GLY A 210 -23.93 13.43 -4.33
CA GLY A 210 -22.80 14.09 -5.00
C GLY A 210 -22.78 13.84 -6.51
N ALA A 211 -21.69 13.29 -7.04
CA ALA A 211 -21.53 12.99 -8.47
C ALA A 211 -22.53 11.95 -8.98
N TRP A 212 -23.15 11.17 -8.09
CA TRP A 212 -24.17 10.17 -8.39
C TRP A 212 -25.60 10.70 -8.33
N ALA A 213 -25.80 11.97 -7.95
CA ALA A 213 -27.13 12.54 -7.76
C ALA A 213 -28.04 12.36 -8.99
N GLY A 214 -27.49 12.51 -10.19
CA GLY A 214 -28.24 12.28 -11.44
C GLY A 214 -28.65 10.83 -11.67
N LYS A 215 -27.83 9.84 -11.27
CA LYS A 215 -28.18 8.41 -11.36
C LYS A 215 -29.37 8.09 -10.45
N VAL A 216 -29.42 8.68 -9.25
CA VAL A 216 -30.53 8.50 -8.29
C VAL A 216 -31.84 9.06 -8.85
N THR A 217 -31.86 10.30 -9.34
CA THR A 217 -33.10 10.91 -9.87
C THR A 217 -33.56 10.25 -11.17
N HIS A 218 -32.63 9.72 -11.97
CA HIS A 218 -32.96 9.00 -13.21
C HIS A 218 -33.84 7.76 -12.95
N SER A 219 -33.69 7.09 -11.80
CA SER A 219 -34.54 5.96 -11.41
C SER A 219 -36.04 6.30 -11.30
N ALA A 220 -36.37 7.59 -11.15
CA ALA A 220 -37.73 8.13 -11.13
C ALA A 220 -38.09 8.92 -12.40
N ASN A 221 -37.30 8.82 -13.48
CA ASN A 221 -37.43 9.62 -14.70
C ASN A 221 -37.34 11.15 -14.46
N ILE A 222 -36.65 11.59 -13.41
CA ILE A 222 -36.46 13.02 -13.10
C ILE A 222 -35.10 13.46 -13.70
N PRO A 223 -35.09 14.33 -14.73
CA PRO A 223 -33.87 14.69 -15.43
C PRO A 223 -32.97 15.57 -14.55
N LEU A 224 -31.75 15.12 -14.27
CA LEU A 224 -30.75 15.91 -13.57
C LEU A 224 -29.36 15.68 -14.18
N LYS A 225 -28.84 16.69 -14.88
CA LYS A 225 -27.55 16.58 -15.56
C LYS A 225 -26.41 16.98 -14.62
N ILE A 226 -25.67 15.97 -14.15
CA ILE A 226 -24.40 16.15 -13.43
C ILE A 226 -23.27 15.80 -14.38
N ILE A 227 -22.34 16.73 -14.59
CA ILE A 227 -21.07 16.47 -15.27
C ILE A 227 -20.04 16.07 -14.22
N PRO A 228 -19.54 14.83 -14.26
CA PRO A 228 -18.50 14.38 -13.34
C PRO A 228 -17.14 14.99 -13.71
N GLY A 229 -16.58 15.82 -12.82
CA GLY A 229 -15.25 16.42 -12.97
C GLY A 229 -14.20 15.67 -12.13
N LYS A 230 -13.44 14.78 -12.75
CA LYS A 230 -12.34 14.03 -12.12
C LYS A 230 -11.18 14.97 -11.77
N GLY A 231 -10.66 14.85 -10.56
CA GLY A 231 -9.42 15.49 -10.12
C GLY A 231 -8.48 14.52 -9.44
N THR A 232 -7.31 14.35 -10.04
CA THR A 232 -6.24 13.48 -9.56
C THR A 232 -5.36 14.20 -8.55
N LEU A 233 -4.84 13.41 -7.60
CA LEU A 233 -4.03 13.81 -6.45
C LEU A 233 -2.86 12.83 -6.31
N LEU A 234 -1.71 13.35 -5.89
CA LEU A 234 -0.53 12.54 -5.54
C LEU A 234 -0.16 12.79 -4.09
N ALA A 235 -0.02 11.72 -3.31
CA ALA A 235 0.63 11.79 -1.99
C ALA A 235 2.11 11.47 -2.14
N MET A 236 2.94 12.28 -1.49
CA MET A 236 4.35 12.01 -1.28
C MET A 236 4.52 11.14 -0.04
N ASN A 237 5.58 10.35 0.04
CA ASN A 237 5.82 9.44 1.16
C ASN A 237 6.19 10.14 2.49
N HIS A 238 6.38 11.46 2.47
CA HIS A 238 6.70 12.29 3.63
C HIS A 238 5.92 13.61 3.59
N ARG A 239 5.78 14.25 4.76
CA ARG A 239 5.31 15.63 4.87
C ARG A 239 6.48 16.58 4.56
N ILE A 240 6.41 17.24 3.41
CA ILE A 240 7.45 18.13 2.90
C ILE A 240 7.24 19.57 3.38
N VAL A 241 5.98 19.97 3.56
CA VAL A 241 5.57 21.31 4.04
C VAL A 241 4.73 21.20 5.30
N HIS A 242 4.72 22.24 6.13
CA HIS A 242 3.89 22.31 7.34
C HIS A 242 2.67 23.23 7.19
N THR A 243 2.72 24.12 6.22
CA THR A 243 1.72 25.11 5.81
C THR A 243 1.11 24.71 4.48
N ILE A 244 -0.16 25.04 4.24
CA ILE A 244 -0.77 24.83 2.92
C ILE A 244 -0.16 25.80 1.92
N ILE A 245 0.31 25.30 0.78
CA ILE A 245 0.91 26.14 -0.26
C ILE A 245 -0.03 26.18 -1.46
N ASN A 246 -0.47 27.37 -1.81
CA ASN A 246 -1.26 27.67 -3.00
C ASN A 246 -0.43 28.55 -3.94
N ARG A 247 -0.53 28.33 -5.26
CA ARG A 247 -0.05 29.34 -6.22
C ARG A 247 -1.00 30.52 -6.28
N CYS A 248 -0.45 31.72 -6.11
CA CYS A 248 -1.18 32.99 -6.20
C CYS A 248 -1.38 33.41 -7.66
N ARG A 249 -2.20 32.64 -8.37
CA ARG A 249 -2.52 32.83 -9.80
C ARG A 249 -4.00 32.55 -10.07
N ILE A 250 -4.42 32.76 -11.32
CA ILE A 250 -5.70 32.22 -11.79
C ILE A 250 -5.67 30.69 -11.60
N PRO A 251 -6.66 30.10 -10.91
CA PRO A 251 -6.56 28.70 -10.53
C PRO A 251 -6.41 27.75 -11.72
N SER A 252 -5.49 26.78 -11.59
CA SER A 252 -5.16 25.81 -12.61
C SER A 252 -4.86 24.42 -12.01
N ASP A 253 -4.33 23.48 -12.79
CA ASP A 253 -3.97 22.16 -12.27
C ASP A 253 -2.66 22.22 -11.47
N GLY A 254 -2.52 21.32 -10.49
CA GLY A 254 -1.32 21.18 -9.67
C GLY A 254 -0.95 22.44 -8.86
N ASP A 255 -1.92 23.30 -8.56
CA ASP A 255 -1.67 24.60 -7.95
C ASP A 255 -1.68 24.62 -6.41
N ILE A 256 -1.92 23.47 -5.76
CA ILE A 256 -2.05 23.36 -4.31
C ILE A 256 -1.26 22.15 -3.78
N LEU A 257 -0.41 22.41 -2.78
CA LEU A 257 0.27 21.40 -1.97
C LEU A 257 -0.23 21.48 -0.53
N VAL A 258 -0.84 20.40 -0.06
CA VAL A 258 -1.48 20.33 1.26
C VAL A 258 -0.68 19.40 2.18
N PRO A 259 -0.24 19.85 3.37
CA PRO A 259 0.14 18.93 4.43
C PRO A 259 -1.07 18.14 4.93
N ALA A 260 -1.00 16.81 4.89
CA ALA A 260 -2.07 15.95 5.36
C ALA A 260 -1.48 14.88 6.29
N HIS A 261 -1.60 15.08 7.60
CA HIS A 261 -0.97 14.22 8.61
C HIS A 261 0.53 14.05 8.32
N THR A 262 0.99 12.82 8.10
CA THR A 262 2.39 12.41 7.88
C THR A 262 2.88 12.61 6.45
N VAL A 263 2.02 13.05 5.52
CA VAL A 263 2.33 13.19 4.10
C VAL A 263 2.04 14.60 3.57
N SER A 264 2.56 14.92 2.39
CA SER A 264 2.11 16.06 1.59
C SER A 264 1.39 15.59 0.33
N VAL A 265 0.30 16.27 -0.02
CA VAL A 265 -0.56 15.93 -1.14
C VAL A 265 -0.60 17.08 -2.14
N ILE A 266 -0.16 16.83 -3.37
CA ILE A 266 -0.28 17.78 -4.46
C ILE A 266 -1.52 17.50 -5.30
N GLY A 267 -2.20 18.56 -5.69
CA GLY A 267 -3.29 18.48 -6.63
C GLY A 267 -3.86 19.82 -7.05
N THR A 268 -4.90 19.80 -7.88
CA THR A 268 -5.49 18.61 -8.52
C THR A 268 -5.47 18.76 -10.03
N THR A 269 -5.84 17.72 -10.79
CA THR A 269 -6.31 17.89 -12.18
C THR A 269 -7.81 18.28 -12.25
N ASP A 270 -8.30 18.61 -13.44
CA ASP A 270 -9.73 18.90 -13.73
C ASP A 270 -10.14 18.34 -15.11
N ILE A 271 -10.69 17.12 -15.12
CA ILE A 271 -10.98 16.34 -16.34
C ILE A 271 -12.44 15.91 -16.35
N LYS A 272 -13.15 16.10 -17.47
CA LYS A 272 -14.50 15.55 -17.63
C LYS A 272 -14.43 14.04 -17.83
N VAL A 273 -15.26 13.31 -17.10
CA VAL A 273 -15.48 11.88 -17.33
C VAL A 273 -16.96 11.60 -17.53
N ASN A 274 -17.29 10.56 -18.27
CA ASN A 274 -18.69 10.24 -18.59
C ASN A 274 -19.43 9.62 -17.41
N ASP A 275 -18.72 8.86 -16.57
CA ASP A 275 -19.28 8.15 -15.44
C ASP A 275 -18.40 8.39 -14.19
N PRO A 276 -18.96 8.80 -13.04
CA PRO A 276 -18.23 8.92 -11.79
C PRO A 276 -17.68 7.59 -11.22
N GLU A 277 -18.00 6.44 -11.80
CA GLU A 277 -17.51 5.11 -11.39
C GLU A 277 -16.46 4.53 -12.35
N HIS A 278 -16.43 4.98 -13.60
CA HIS A 278 -15.58 4.41 -14.65
C HIS A 278 -14.57 5.44 -15.14
N PHE A 279 -13.40 5.47 -14.50
CA PHE A 279 -12.26 6.27 -14.91
C PHE A 279 -10.93 5.65 -14.47
N ALA A 280 -9.85 6.03 -15.16
CA ALA A 280 -8.48 5.73 -14.78
C ALA A 280 -7.69 7.01 -14.47
N ILE A 281 -6.57 6.86 -13.76
CA ILE A 281 -5.55 7.89 -13.64
C ILE A 281 -4.52 7.64 -14.73
N GLU A 282 -4.38 8.59 -15.65
CA GLU A 282 -3.51 8.48 -16.80
C GLU A 282 -2.10 8.99 -16.48
N PRO A 283 -1.04 8.46 -17.12
CA PRO A 283 0.34 8.83 -16.82
C PRO A 283 0.62 10.33 -16.90
N TRP A 284 0.04 11.03 -17.89
CA TRP A 284 0.24 12.48 -18.07
C TRP A 284 -0.29 13.29 -16.89
N GLU A 285 -1.31 12.81 -16.18
CA GLU A 285 -1.85 13.50 -15.01
C GLU A 285 -0.84 13.49 -13.87
N VAL A 286 -0.13 12.36 -13.71
CA VAL A 286 0.92 12.23 -12.70
C VAL A 286 2.11 13.10 -13.08
N SER A 287 2.56 13.06 -14.33
CA SER A 287 3.65 13.92 -14.83
C SER A 287 3.36 15.40 -14.63
N LEU A 288 2.15 15.85 -14.98
CA LEU A 288 1.72 17.24 -14.81
C LEU A 288 1.80 17.69 -13.33
N LEU A 289 1.31 16.85 -12.41
CA LEU A 289 1.33 17.17 -10.99
C LEU A 289 2.76 17.21 -10.43
N LEU A 290 3.65 16.33 -10.89
CA LEU A 290 5.07 16.37 -10.51
C LEU A 290 5.77 17.62 -11.04
N GLU A 291 5.51 18.03 -12.28
CA GLU A 291 6.06 19.25 -12.88
C GLU A 291 5.57 20.52 -12.17
N GLU A 292 4.30 20.59 -11.81
CA GLU A 292 3.77 21.73 -11.06
C GLU A 292 4.30 21.75 -9.61
N GLY A 293 4.51 20.57 -9.00
CA GLY A 293 5.15 20.45 -7.70
C GLY A 293 6.60 20.93 -7.69
N ASP A 294 7.36 20.63 -8.75
CA ASP A 294 8.76 21.05 -8.91
C ASP A 294 8.92 22.58 -8.96
N LYS A 295 7.87 23.29 -9.43
CA LYS A 295 7.83 24.76 -9.42
C LYS A 295 7.69 25.32 -8.01
N LEU A 296 6.98 24.61 -7.12
CA LEU A 296 6.81 24.98 -5.71
C LEU A 296 8.01 24.56 -4.85
N ILE A 297 8.55 23.37 -5.10
CA ILE A 297 9.64 22.74 -4.34
C ILE A 297 10.64 22.18 -5.35
N PRO A 298 11.83 22.77 -5.51
CA PRO A 298 12.84 22.23 -6.40
C PRO A 298 13.26 20.81 -6.00
N GLY A 299 13.20 19.86 -6.93
CA GLY A 299 13.50 18.45 -6.68
C GLY A 299 12.28 17.60 -6.31
N PHE A 300 11.06 18.16 -6.41
CA PHE A 300 9.82 17.48 -6.00
C PHE A 300 9.56 16.21 -6.82
N LYS A 301 9.85 16.24 -8.12
CA LYS A 301 9.58 15.14 -9.04
C LYS A 301 10.49 13.92 -8.83
N GLU A 302 11.65 14.11 -8.19
CA GLU A 302 12.58 13.05 -7.81
C GLU A 302 12.23 12.41 -6.46
N MET A 303 11.35 13.04 -5.67
CA MET A 303 10.92 12.50 -4.40
C MET A 303 10.03 11.27 -4.60
N ARG A 304 10.05 10.35 -3.63
CA ARG A 304 9.26 9.13 -3.68
C ARG A 304 7.78 9.44 -3.50
N MET A 305 6.99 9.11 -4.52
CA MET A 305 5.54 9.09 -4.41
C MET A 305 5.09 7.92 -3.56
N LEU A 306 4.02 8.14 -2.80
CA LEU A 306 3.37 7.12 -2.02
C LEU A 306 2.23 6.46 -2.78
N ARG A 307 1.32 7.26 -3.35
CA ARG A 307 0.15 6.78 -4.11
C ARG A 307 -0.51 7.92 -4.89
N ALA A 308 -1.36 7.55 -5.84
CA ALA A 308 -2.30 8.44 -6.50
C ALA A 308 -3.75 8.06 -6.19
N TRP A 309 -4.65 9.03 -6.26
CA TRP A 309 -6.10 8.79 -6.29
C TRP A 309 -6.80 9.93 -7.03
N ALA A 310 -8.05 9.70 -7.43
CA ALA A 310 -8.86 10.76 -8.02
C ALA A 310 -10.24 10.83 -7.39
N GLY A 311 -10.67 12.06 -7.08
CA GLY A 311 -12.04 12.35 -6.65
C GLY A 311 -12.87 12.89 -7.81
N VAL A 312 -14.17 12.60 -7.81
CA VAL A 312 -15.08 13.08 -8.86
C VAL A 312 -16.00 14.17 -8.32
N ARG A 313 -15.89 15.37 -8.89
CA ARG A 313 -16.66 16.55 -8.48
C ARG A 313 -18.01 16.57 -9.20
N PRO A 314 -19.12 16.85 -8.48
CA PRO A 314 -20.40 17.06 -9.13
C PRO A 314 -20.51 18.46 -9.73
N LEU A 315 -20.33 18.60 -11.04
CA LEU A 315 -20.57 19.87 -11.74
C LEU A 315 -22.00 19.88 -12.29
N TYR A 316 -22.88 20.62 -11.66
CA TYR A 316 -24.28 20.74 -12.11
C TYR A 316 -24.39 21.66 -13.35
N GLN A 317 -25.17 21.23 -14.34
CA GLN A 317 -25.58 22.07 -15.46
C GLN A 317 -27.10 22.18 -15.51
N GLU A 318 -27.59 23.41 -15.56
CA GLU A 318 -29.01 23.68 -15.69
C GLU A 318 -29.50 23.30 -17.09
N THR A 319 -30.54 22.47 -17.17
CA THR A 319 -31.01 21.84 -18.40
C THR A 319 -31.78 22.77 -19.35
N THR A 320 -31.86 24.07 -19.07
CA THR A 320 -32.75 25.02 -19.75
C THR A 320 -32.06 26.06 -20.66
N HIS A 321 -30.73 26.07 -20.81
CA HIS A 321 -30.05 27.01 -21.73
C HIS A 321 -29.09 26.34 -22.72
N SER A 322 -29.18 26.79 -23.97
CA SER A 322 -28.52 26.33 -25.18
C SER A 322 -27.00 26.29 -25.11
N GLU A 323 -26.44 25.26 -25.75
CA GLU A 323 -25.04 24.94 -25.96
C GLU A 323 -24.20 26.12 -26.48
N GLN A 324 -23.07 26.43 -25.81
CA GLN A 324 -21.78 26.77 -26.44
C GLN A 324 -20.66 26.97 -25.40
N GLY A 325 -19.71 26.02 -25.37
CA GLY A 325 -18.26 26.31 -25.28
C GLY A 325 -17.66 27.10 -24.13
N SER A 326 -18.07 26.93 -22.86
CA SER A 326 -17.34 27.52 -21.73
C SER A 326 -16.37 26.53 -21.05
N ASP A 327 -15.17 27.01 -20.78
CA ASP A 327 -14.10 26.36 -20.01
C ASP A 327 -14.66 25.82 -18.67
N ASN A 328 -14.32 24.59 -18.29
CA ASN A 328 -14.95 23.88 -17.15
C ASN A 328 -14.80 24.63 -15.81
N ARG A 329 -13.73 25.42 -15.69
CA ARG A 329 -13.45 26.28 -14.54
C ARG A 329 -14.32 27.54 -14.47
N SER A 330 -15.18 27.76 -15.47
CA SER A 330 -16.20 28.82 -15.49
C SER A 330 -17.55 28.39 -14.90
N VAL A 331 -17.77 27.09 -14.68
CA VAL A 331 -18.95 26.61 -13.96
C VAL A 331 -18.79 26.99 -12.49
N THR A 332 -19.75 27.76 -11.96
CA THR A 332 -19.68 28.29 -10.59
C THR A 332 -19.48 27.15 -9.59
N ARG A 333 -18.61 27.35 -8.59
CA ARG A 333 -18.38 26.38 -7.49
C ARG A 333 -19.37 26.57 -6.34
N ALA A 334 -20.49 27.23 -6.60
CA ALA A 334 -21.62 27.29 -5.70
C ALA A 334 -22.18 25.87 -5.50
N PHE A 335 -22.81 25.65 -4.35
CA PHE A 335 -23.69 24.50 -4.20
C PHE A 335 -25.06 24.86 -4.80
N PHE A 336 -25.79 23.83 -5.22
CA PHE A 336 -27.12 23.97 -5.81
C PHE A 336 -28.11 23.13 -5.01
N LEU A 337 -29.13 23.80 -4.46
CA LEU A 337 -30.28 23.17 -3.85
C LEU A 337 -31.44 23.19 -4.85
N ILE A 338 -31.94 22.02 -5.20
CA ILE A 338 -32.98 21.84 -6.20
C ILE A 338 -34.23 21.32 -5.50
N ASP A 339 -35.29 22.13 -5.53
CA ASP A 339 -36.63 21.73 -5.13
C ASP A 339 -37.36 21.14 -6.35
N HIS A 340 -37.51 19.82 -6.38
CA HIS A 340 -38.11 19.12 -7.51
C HIS A 340 -39.62 19.38 -7.62
N SER A 341 -40.28 19.86 -6.54
CA SER A 341 -41.70 20.24 -6.62
C SER A 341 -41.90 21.48 -7.49
N ILE A 342 -40.91 22.39 -7.48
CA ILE A 342 -40.92 23.63 -8.25
C ILE A 342 -40.34 23.39 -9.65
N ARG A 343 -39.18 22.73 -9.73
CA ARG A 343 -38.47 22.54 -11.01
C ARG A 343 -39.16 21.51 -11.91
N ASP A 344 -39.55 20.38 -11.34
CA ASP A 344 -39.92 19.17 -12.09
C ASP A 344 -41.39 18.75 -11.85
N GLY A 345 -42.12 19.44 -10.97
CA GLY A 345 -43.48 19.07 -10.59
C GLY A 345 -43.58 17.80 -9.73
N VAL A 346 -42.45 17.34 -9.18
CA VAL A 346 -42.38 16.11 -8.36
C VAL A 346 -42.17 16.48 -6.90
N SER A 347 -43.15 16.21 -6.05
CA SER A 347 -43.07 16.52 -4.61
C SER A 347 -42.34 15.42 -3.80
N GLY A 348 -41.94 15.73 -2.57
CA GLY A 348 -41.30 14.77 -1.66
C GLY A 348 -39.80 14.52 -1.90
N LEU A 349 -39.15 15.30 -2.78
CA LEU A 349 -37.73 15.15 -3.11
C LEU A 349 -37.02 16.51 -3.20
N ALA A 350 -35.85 16.61 -2.58
CA ALA A 350 -34.86 17.65 -2.83
C ALA A 350 -33.51 17.04 -3.23
N THR A 351 -32.76 17.73 -4.09
CA THR A 351 -31.36 17.37 -4.40
C THR A 351 -30.42 18.49 -4.00
N ILE A 352 -29.35 18.15 -3.29
CA ILE A 352 -28.25 19.06 -2.94
C ILE A 352 -26.95 18.56 -3.59
N THR A 353 -26.34 19.38 -4.44
CA THR A 353 -25.15 19.01 -5.22
C THR A 353 -24.18 20.18 -5.40
N GLY A 354 -23.01 19.92 -5.98
CA GLY A 354 -21.92 20.90 -6.04
C GLY A 354 -21.29 21.14 -4.67
N GLY A 355 -20.88 22.38 -4.41
CA GLY A 355 -20.33 22.78 -3.13
C GLY A 355 -18.92 22.26 -2.83
N LYS A 356 -18.51 22.43 -1.57
CA LYS A 356 -17.15 22.16 -1.07
C LYS A 356 -17.24 21.54 0.31
N TRP A 357 -16.19 20.85 0.73
CA TRP A 357 -16.10 20.39 2.12
C TRP A 357 -16.21 21.58 3.09
N THR A 358 -15.49 22.67 2.89
CA THR A 358 -15.59 23.88 3.73
C THR A 358 -17.03 24.38 3.94
N THR A 359 -17.93 24.22 2.98
CA THR A 359 -19.30 24.76 3.04
C THR A 359 -20.36 23.69 3.34
N TYR A 360 -19.98 22.46 3.72
CA TYR A 360 -20.94 21.34 3.85
C TYR A 360 -22.03 21.63 4.89
N ARG A 361 -21.70 22.32 5.99
CA ARG A 361 -22.65 22.63 7.07
C ARG A 361 -23.66 23.67 6.61
N LYS A 362 -23.23 24.71 5.89
CA LYS A 362 -24.15 25.65 5.23
C LYS A 362 -25.07 24.97 4.22
N MET A 363 -24.55 24.04 3.43
CA MET A 363 -25.34 23.23 2.49
C MET A 363 -26.42 22.42 3.21
N ALA A 364 -26.07 21.82 4.35
CA ALA A 364 -27.04 21.12 5.19
C ALA A 364 -28.13 22.05 5.71
N GLU A 365 -27.75 23.20 6.29
CA GLU A 365 -28.67 24.20 6.83
C GLU A 365 -29.74 24.62 5.81
N VAL A 366 -29.33 25.04 4.61
CA VAL A 366 -30.28 25.50 3.58
C VAL A 366 -31.16 24.36 3.05
N THR A 367 -30.64 23.15 3.01
CA THR A 367 -31.38 21.95 2.55
C THR A 367 -32.45 21.59 3.58
N VAL A 368 -32.10 21.57 4.85
CA VAL A 368 -33.04 21.23 5.93
C VAL A 368 -34.04 22.35 6.17
N ASP A 369 -33.68 23.62 5.93
CA ASP A 369 -34.64 24.72 5.90
C ASP A 369 -35.73 24.50 4.83
N LEU A 370 -35.37 23.96 3.67
CA LEU A 370 -36.34 23.57 2.64
C LEU A 370 -37.23 22.41 3.10
N VAL A 371 -36.64 21.37 3.69
CA VAL A 371 -37.40 20.23 4.24
C VAL A 371 -38.40 20.70 5.28
N CYS A 372 -37.99 21.58 6.21
CA CYS A 372 -38.88 22.15 7.23
C CYS A 372 -40.07 22.88 6.60
N ARG A 373 -39.83 23.70 5.56
CA ARG A 373 -40.92 24.38 4.83
C ARG A 373 -41.87 23.40 4.17
N GLN A 374 -41.34 22.36 3.51
CA GLN A 374 -42.13 21.36 2.79
C GLN A 374 -42.96 20.46 3.73
N LEU A 375 -42.48 20.23 4.96
CA LEU A 375 -43.18 19.46 5.99
C LEU A 375 -44.02 20.34 6.94
N GLY A 376 -44.05 21.67 6.73
CA GLY A 376 -44.87 22.58 7.53
C GLY A 376 -44.40 22.76 8.97
N VAL A 377 -43.11 22.55 9.25
CA VAL A 377 -42.51 22.73 10.58
C VAL A 377 -41.54 23.90 10.61
N ASN A 378 -41.32 24.49 11.78
CA ASN A 378 -40.42 25.63 11.96
C ASN A 378 -39.43 25.36 13.10
N HIS A 379 -38.34 24.66 12.77
CA HIS A 379 -37.24 24.38 13.69
C HIS A 379 -35.98 25.09 13.19
N PRO A 380 -35.39 26.02 13.97
CA PRO A 380 -34.20 26.76 13.54
C PRO A 380 -32.94 25.88 13.55
N CYS A 381 -32.01 26.17 12.63
CA CYS A 381 -30.70 25.51 12.62
C CYS A 381 -29.87 25.91 13.84
N ARG A 382 -29.23 24.93 14.47
CA ARG A 382 -28.29 25.14 15.58
C ARG A 382 -26.94 24.45 15.39
N THR A 383 -26.68 23.86 14.22
CA THR A 383 -25.45 23.09 13.94
C THR A 383 -24.16 23.90 14.08
N HIS A 384 -24.24 25.22 13.89
CA HIS A 384 -23.11 26.13 14.06
C HIS A 384 -22.81 26.46 15.53
N LEU A 385 -23.72 26.18 16.46
CA LEU A 385 -23.59 26.49 17.89
C LEU A 385 -23.06 25.32 18.72
N GLU A 386 -23.17 24.11 18.20
CA GLU A 386 -22.85 22.88 18.93
C GLU A 386 -21.66 22.16 18.31
N ASN A 387 -20.68 21.86 19.15
CA ASN A 387 -19.49 21.12 18.75
C ASN A 387 -19.84 19.67 18.39
N LEU A 388 -19.06 19.08 17.50
CA LEU A 388 -19.09 17.64 17.27
C LEU A 388 -18.59 16.90 18.53
N PRO A 389 -19.12 15.68 18.79
CA PRO A 389 -18.68 14.87 19.92
C PRO A 389 -17.17 14.59 19.85
N GLU A 390 -16.53 14.52 21.01
CA GLU A 390 -15.11 14.19 21.14
C GLU A 390 -14.93 13.37 22.42
N ALA A 391 -14.23 12.23 22.32
CA ALA A 391 -13.99 11.32 23.45
C ALA A 391 -13.29 12.02 24.63
N HIS A 392 -12.40 12.99 24.34
CA HIS A 392 -11.58 13.66 25.35
C HIS A 392 -11.97 15.13 25.61
N LYS A 393 -13.03 15.65 24.95
CA LYS A 393 -13.53 17.05 25.04
C LYS A 393 -12.42 18.10 25.17
N THR A 394 -11.33 17.94 24.42
CA THR A 394 -10.20 18.84 24.53
C THR A 394 -10.51 20.18 23.90
N GLY A 395 -11.38 20.19 22.87
CA GLY A 395 -11.63 21.38 22.05
C GLY A 395 -10.37 21.89 21.36
N ARG A 396 -9.37 21.02 21.19
CA ARG A 396 -8.06 21.37 20.63
C ARG A 396 -7.97 20.97 19.18
N TYR A 397 -7.16 21.72 18.43
CA TYR A 397 -6.80 21.34 17.08
C TYR A 397 -6.02 20.04 17.04
N HIS A 398 -6.16 19.31 15.94
CA HIS A 398 -5.24 18.23 15.62
C HIS A 398 -3.80 18.77 15.57
N VAL A 399 -2.86 17.96 16.07
CA VAL A 399 -1.42 18.21 15.96
C VAL A 399 -0.73 16.92 15.54
N LEU A 400 0.24 17.04 14.64
CA LEU A 400 0.94 15.89 14.04
C LEU A 400 1.52 14.92 15.09
N GLY A 401 2.12 15.47 16.15
CA GLY A 401 2.70 14.68 17.25
C GLY A 401 1.71 14.08 18.24
N GLY A 402 0.40 14.34 18.09
CA GLY A 402 -0.61 13.94 19.07
C GLY A 402 -0.75 12.43 19.25
N ARG A 403 -0.68 11.66 18.14
CA ARG A 403 -0.74 10.19 18.20
C ARG A 403 0.44 9.60 18.96
N LEU A 404 1.65 10.10 18.67
CA LEU A 404 2.86 9.67 19.37
C LEU A 404 2.69 9.95 20.87
N ALA A 405 2.37 11.19 21.23
CA ALA A 405 2.18 11.59 22.64
C ALA A 405 1.20 10.69 23.40
N ASN A 406 0.08 10.29 22.78
CA ASN A 406 -0.89 9.39 23.40
C ASN A 406 -0.33 7.97 23.63
N ILE A 407 0.44 7.45 22.67
CA ILE A 407 1.09 6.13 22.83
C ILE A 407 2.15 6.18 23.94
N GLU A 408 2.89 7.28 24.03
CA GLU A 408 3.90 7.47 25.08
C GLU A 408 3.24 7.56 26.46
N SER A 409 2.09 8.23 26.57
CA SER A 409 1.36 8.34 27.83
C SER A 409 0.72 7.03 28.29
N ASP A 410 0.17 6.26 27.35
CA ASP A 410 -0.58 5.04 27.65
C ASP A 410 0.33 3.80 27.73
N VAL A 411 1.63 3.95 27.46
CA VAL A 411 2.63 2.86 27.40
C VAL A 411 2.19 1.75 26.42
N GLU A 412 1.47 2.12 25.37
CA GLU A 412 0.86 1.19 24.40
C GLU A 412 1.82 0.78 23.26
N TYR A 413 3.11 1.10 23.34
CA TYR A 413 4.11 0.78 22.30
C TYR A 413 4.12 -0.71 21.89
N GLY A 414 3.82 -1.59 22.84
CA GLY A 414 3.74 -3.03 22.64
C GLY A 414 2.58 -3.54 21.79
N ASN A 415 1.56 -2.71 21.61
CA ASN A 415 0.32 -3.06 20.94
C ASN A 415 0.23 -2.46 19.54
N LEU A 416 1.34 -1.95 18.99
CA LEU A 416 1.36 -1.38 17.65
C LEU A 416 1.08 -2.45 16.59
N ILE A 417 0.07 -2.19 15.78
CA ILE A 417 -0.31 -2.99 14.62
C ILE A 417 0.22 -2.35 13.33
N CYS A 418 0.23 -1.02 13.26
CA CYS A 418 0.88 -0.28 12.18
C CYS A 418 1.82 0.78 12.76
N GLU A 419 3.11 0.57 12.59
CA GLU A 419 4.18 1.46 13.06
C GLU A 419 4.21 2.76 12.24
N CYS A 420 3.88 2.70 10.94
CA CYS A 420 3.91 3.86 10.07
C CYS A 420 2.91 4.96 10.46
N GLU A 421 1.74 4.57 10.97
CA GLU A 421 0.64 5.48 11.32
C GLU A 421 0.29 5.43 12.81
N LEU A 422 1.13 4.73 13.59
CA LEU A 422 1.02 4.60 15.03
C LEU A 422 -0.37 4.09 15.47
N VAL A 423 -0.82 3.01 14.83
CA VAL A 423 -2.13 2.39 15.10
C VAL A 423 -1.98 1.24 16.09
N THR A 424 -2.74 1.26 17.19
CA THR A 424 -2.71 0.22 18.23
C THR A 424 -3.78 -0.85 18.02
N ARG A 425 -3.60 -2.02 18.63
CA ARG A 425 -4.56 -3.15 18.60
C ARG A 425 -5.93 -2.71 19.12
N LYS A 426 -5.95 -1.91 20.19
CA LYS A 426 -7.17 -1.37 20.80
C LYS A 426 -7.97 -0.53 19.79
N GLN A 427 -7.32 0.36 19.05
CA GLN A 427 -7.97 1.18 18.03
C GLN A 427 -8.58 0.34 16.92
N VAL A 428 -7.88 -0.72 16.48
CA VAL A 428 -8.40 -1.68 15.50
C VAL A 428 -9.63 -2.43 16.04
N GLU A 429 -9.55 -2.95 17.26
CA GLU A 429 -10.68 -3.66 17.88
C GLU A 429 -11.89 -2.73 18.11
N GLU A 430 -11.65 -1.48 18.53
CA GLU A 430 -12.72 -0.48 18.71
C GLU A 430 -13.42 -0.15 17.39
N SER A 431 -12.66 0.05 16.31
CA SER A 431 -13.20 0.27 14.95
C SER A 431 -14.06 -0.90 14.48
N ILE A 432 -13.63 -2.14 14.76
CA ILE A 432 -14.37 -3.35 14.39
C ILE A 432 -15.62 -3.57 15.26
N LEU A 433 -15.50 -3.44 16.59
CA LEU A 433 -16.54 -3.86 17.53
C LEU A 433 -17.58 -2.78 17.82
N ASN A 434 -17.14 -1.53 17.93
CA ASN A 434 -17.97 -0.39 18.32
C ASN A 434 -18.19 0.59 17.16
N GLY A 435 -17.28 0.56 16.18
CA GLY A 435 -17.36 1.38 14.98
C GLY A 435 -18.30 0.80 13.92
N ASN A 436 -18.27 1.44 12.74
CA ASN A 436 -19.05 1.00 11.59
C ASN A 436 -18.26 0.09 10.65
N ALA A 437 -17.00 -0.26 10.96
CA ALA A 437 -16.15 -1.00 10.04
C ALA A 437 -16.73 -2.37 9.69
N ARG A 438 -16.82 -2.66 8.39
CA ARG A 438 -17.20 -3.97 7.81
C ARG A 438 -16.03 -4.60 7.09
N THR A 439 -15.17 -3.81 6.49
CA THR A 439 -13.96 -4.23 5.77
C THR A 439 -12.68 -3.75 6.48
N ILE A 440 -11.52 -4.28 6.10
CA ILE A 440 -10.23 -3.76 6.58
C ILE A 440 -9.97 -2.35 6.02
N ASP A 441 -10.55 -2.02 4.86
CA ASP A 441 -10.43 -0.68 4.28
C ASP A 441 -11.25 0.38 5.04
N ASP A 442 -12.32 -0.01 5.75
CA ASP A 442 -13.04 0.88 6.67
C ASP A 442 -12.17 1.22 7.88
N ILE A 443 -11.48 0.21 8.45
CA ILE A 443 -10.52 0.42 9.53
C ILE A 443 -9.43 1.39 9.09
N ARG A 444 -9.00 1.35 7.83
CA ARG A 444 -8.09 2.37 7.29
C ARG A 444 -8.68 3.77 7.43
N ARG A 445 -9.94 4.00 7.06
CA ARG A 445 -10.56 5.34 7.19
C ARG A 445 -10.74 5.76 8.65
N ASP A 446 -11.11 4.83 9.51
CA ASP A 446 -11.32 5.08 10.94
C ASP A 446 -10.02 5.48 11.66
N VAL A 447 -8.93 4.72 11.44
CA VAL A 447 -7.71 4.84 12.26
C VAL A 447 -6.43 5.10 11.48
N ARG A 448 -6.49 5.23 10.16
CA ARG A 448 -5.34 5.42 9.23
C ARG A 448 -4.47 4.18 8.98
N LEU A 449 -4.99 2.98 9.28
CA LEU A 449 -4.29 1.72 9.01
C LEU A 449 -3.81 1.62 7.55
N GLY A 450 -2.53 1.29 7.32
CA GLY A 450 -1.98 1.12 5.97
C GLY A 450 -1.91 2.41 5.13
N MET A 451 -2.10 3.60 5.72
CA MET A 451 -1.91 4.87 4.99
C MET A 451 -0.44 5.29 4.88
N GLY A 452 0.47 4.74 5.68
CA GLY A 452 1.89 5.11 5.71
C GLY A 452 2.75 4.49 4.60
N PRO A 453 4.09 4.64 4.64
CA PRO A 453 5.00 4.33 3.53
C PRO A 453 4.99 2.88 3.01
N CYS A 454 4.72 1.89 3.86
CA CYS A 454 4.60 0.48 3.45
C CYS A 454 3.24 0.14 2.83
N GLN A 455 2.30 1.09 2.81
CA GLN A 455 0.98 0.95 2.18
C GLN A 455 0.14 -0.25 2.61
N GLY A 456 0.42 -0.89 3.75
CA GLY A 456 -0.28 -2.09 4.21
C GLY A 456 0.60 -3.33 4.33
N GLY A 457 1.84 -3.28 3.83
CA GLY A 457 2.79 -4.39 3.77
C GLY A 457 2.82 -5.29 5.02
N PHE A 458 2.94 -4.70 6.21
CA PHE A 458 2.99 -5.47 7.48
C PHE A 458 1.65 -5.54 8.19
N CYS A 459 0.94 -4.41 8.29
CA CYS A 459 -0.25 -4.31 9.15
C CYS A 459 -1.49 -5.03 8.59
N ALA A 460 -1.59 -5.30 7.28
CA ALA A 460 -2.74 -5.98 6.70
C ALA A 460 -2.87 -7.43 7.20
N PHE A 461 -1.77 -8.19 7.18
CA PHE A 461 -1.67 -9.50 7.80
C PHE A 461 -2.11 -9.49 9.27
N ARG A 462 -1.60 -8.52 10.05
CA ARG A 462 -1.89 -8.43 11.48
C ARG A 462 -3.36 -8.17 11.78
N VAL A 463 -3.98 -7.29 11.01
CA VAL A 463 -5.42 -6.98 11.17
C VAL A 463 -6.30 -8.14 10.71
N ALA A 464 -5.90 -8.89 9.67
CA ALA A 464 -6.59 -10.12 9.31
C ALA A 464 -6.58 -11.13 10.48
N GLY A 465 -5.45 -11.30 11.16
CA GLY A 465 -5.33 -12.10 12.38
C GLY A 465 -6.27 -11.64 13.50
N ILE A 466 -6.27 -10.34 13.84
CA ILE A 466 -7.16 -9.77 14.86
C ILE A 466 -8.64 -9.98 14.50
N ARG A 467 -9.01 -9.72 13.25
CA ARG A 467 -10.38 -9.89 12.77
C ARG A 467 -10.83 -11.35 12.91
N HIS A 468 -9.97 -12.30 12.56
CA HIS A 468 -10.24 -13.73 12.75
C HIS A 468 -10.47 -14.06 14.23
N GLU A 469 -9.60 -13.58 15.13
CA GLU A 469 -9.75 -13.82 16.58
C GLU A 469 -11.09 -13.29 17.12
N LEU A 470 -11.53 -12.11 16.66
CA LEU A 470 -12.81 -11.54 17.06
C LEU A 470 -13.98 -12.35 16.51
N ALA A 471 -13.93 -12.75 15.24
CA ALA A 471 -14.94 -13.59 14.61
C ALA A 471 -15.06 -14.94 15.32
N ALA A 472 -13.95 -15.62 15.58
CA ALA A 472 -13.91 -16.91 16.26
C ALA A 472 -14.46 -16.85 17.70
N LYS A 473 -14.45 -15.66 18.34
CA LYS A 473 -15.06 -15.41 19.65
C LYS A 473 -16.57 -15.07 19.56
N GLY A 474 -17.18 -15.19 18.37
CA GLY A 474 -18.58 -14.83 18.13
C GLY A 474 -18.86 -13.33 18.25
N LYS A 475 -17.83 -12.48 18.12
CA LYS A 475 -17.99 -11.02 18.25
C LYS A 475 -18.36 -10.32 16.96
N LEU A 476 -18.24 -11.00 15.81
CA LEU A 476 -18.64 -10.46 14.50
C LEU A 476 -19.86 -11.24 14.00
N ALA A 477 -20.79 -10.54 13.34
CA ALA A 477 -21.93 -11.18 12.68
C ALA A 477 -21.48 -11.89 11.38
N GLY A 478 -21.94 -13.12 11.14
CA GLY A 478 -21.61 -13.89 9.92
C GLY A 478 -21.91 -15.39 10.02
N ASP A 479 -21.66 -16.14 8.95
CA ASP A 479 -21.73 -17.61 8.96
C ASP A 479 -20.49 -18.19 9.65
N ASP A 480 -20.67 -18.75 10.84
CA ASP A 480 -19.61 -19.36 11.65
C ASP A 480 -18.86 -20.48 10.91
N ARG A 481 -19.44 -21.06 9.86
CA ARG A 481 -18.87 -22.22 9.15
C ARG A 481 -17.69 -21.88 8.23
N ASN A 482 -17.45 -20.61 7.89
CA ASN A 482 -16.33 -20.21 7.01
C ASN A 482 -15.65 -18.89 7.39
N ILE A 483 -15.39 -18.69 8.68
CA ILE A 483 -14.73 -17.48 9.20
C ILE A 483 -13.35 -17.26 8.56
N ALA A 484 -12.57 -18.32 8.39
CA ALA A 484 -11.22 -18.25 7.82
C ALA A 484 -11.25 -17.79 6.35
N GLY A 485 -12.09 -18.39 5.51
CA GLY A 485 -12.21 -18.01 4.10
C GLY A 485 -12.67 -16.57 3.90
N LEU A 486 -13.62 -16.08 4.72
CA LEU A 486 -14.05 -14.68 4.69
C LEU A 486 -12.94 -13.72 5.16
N THR A 487 -12.13 -14.13 6.13
CA THR A 487 -10.98 -13.34 6.59
C THR A 487 -9.92 -13.24 5.48
N ASN A 488 -9.62 -14.35 4.80
CA ASN A 488 -8.67 -14.38 3.70
C ASN A 488 -9.13 -13.52 2.52
N ALA A 489 -10.43 -13.56 2.20
CA ALA A 489 -11.03 -12.68 1.20
C ALA A 489 -10.88 -11.19 1.58
N ALA A 490 -11.17 -10.83 2.84
CA ALA A 490 -11.03 -9.45 3.32
C ALA A 490 -9.57 -8.95 3.29
N LEU A 491 -8.58 -9.82 3.54
CA LEU A 491 -7.16 -9.50 3.37
C LEU A 491 -6.84 -9.18 1.90
N ARG A 492 -7.30 -10.02 0.97
CA ARG A 492 -7.09 -9.81 -0.47
C ARG A 492 -7.74 -8.53 -0.98
N ASP A 493 -8.97 -8.26 -0.56
CA ASP A 493 -9.70 -7.04 -0.89
C ASP A 493 -8.92 -5.80 -0.42
N PHE A 494 -8.35 -5.84 0.78
CA PHE A 494 -7.54 -4.74 1.28
C PHE A 494 -6.29 -4.52 0.42
N LEU A 495 -5.51 -5.58 0.14
CA LEU A 495 -4.32 -5.48 -0.71
C LEU A 495 -4.66 -4.93 -2.10
N GLN A 496 -5.78 -5.36 -2.68
CA GLN A 496 -6.29 -4.84 -3.95
C GLN A 496 -6.64 -3.34 -3.88
N GLU A 497 -7.28 -2.87 -2.81
CA GLU A 497 -7.55 -1.43 -2.61
C GLU A 497 -6.26 -0.61 -2.49
N ARG A 498 -5.21 -1.18 -1.87
CA ARG A 498 -3.89 -0.53 -1.82
C ARG A 498 -3.28 -0.46 -3.21
N TRP A 499 -3.20 -1.59 -3.90
CA TRP A 499 -2.68 -1.73 -5.25
C TRP A 499 -3.32 -0.74 -6.24
N LYS A 500 -4.65 -0.57 -6.19
CA LYS A 500 -5.39 0.39 -7.01
C LYS A 500 -4.83 1.81 -6.95
N GLY A 501 -4.41 2.26 -5.76
CA GLY A 501 -3.80 3.59 -5.58
C GLY A 501 -2.32 3.67 -5.97
N LEU A 502 -1.64 2.53 -5.99
CA LEU A 502 -0.21 2.43 -6.26
C LEU A 502 0.07 2.34 -7.75
N LEU A 503 -0.79 1.64 -8.51
CA LEU A 503 -0.66 1.40 -9.94
C LEU A 503 -0.19 2.62 -10.77
N PRO A 504 -0.73 3.84 -10.58
CA PRO A 504 -0.31 5.00 -11.36
C PRO A 504 1.04 5.58 -10.98
N VAL A 505 1.66 5.13 -9.87
CA VAL A 505 2.93 5.66 -9.31
C VAL A 505 4.03 4.59 -9.14
N LEU A 506 3.81 3.36 -9.63
CA LEU A 506 4.76 2.26 -9.49
C LEU A 506 5.95 2.38 -10.46
N TRP A 507 6.94 3.18 -10.08
CA TRP A 507 8.31 3.18 -10.62
C TRP A 507 9.31 3.57 -9.52
N GLY A 508 10.60 3.53 -9.83
CA GLY A 508 11.67 3.92 -8.92
C GLY A 508 11.57 3.22 -7.56
N GLN A 509 11.71 4.00 -6.48
CA GLN A 509 11.65 3.45 -5.12
C GLN A 509 10.25 2.91 -4.74
N GLN A 510 9.18 3.39 -5.38
CA GLN A 510 7.84 2.91 -5.05
C GLN A 510 7.57 1.53 -5.65
N LEU A 511 8.05 1.26 -6.88
CA LEU A 511 8.03 -0.10 -7.47
C LEU A 511 8.89 -1.07 -6.67
N ARG A 512 10.04 -0.61 -6.16
CA ARG A 512 10.89 -1.42 -5.29
C ARG A 512 10.22 -1.80 -3.96
N GLN A 513 9.54 -0.85 -3.31
CA GLN A 513 8.75 -1.14 -2.11
C GLN A 513 7.68 -2.18 -2.40
N GLU A 514 6.94 -2.01 -3.49
CA GLU A 514 5.87 -2.94 -3.87
C GLU A 514 6.41 -4.35 -4.10
N ARG A 515 7.62 -4.45 -4.66
CA ARG A 515 8.25 -5.76 -4.85
C ARG A 515 8.60 -6.47 -3.54
N LEU A 516 8.83 -5.73 -2.45
CA LEU A 516 8.95 -6.30 -1.11
C LEU A 516 7.58 -6.76 -0.59
N ASP A 517 6.52 -6.01 -0.85
CA ASP A 517 5.17 -6.41 -0.44
C ASP A 517 4.73 -7.69 -1.18
N GLU A 518 5.05 -7.86 -2.47
CA GLU A 518 4.85 -9.13 -3.18
C GLU A 518 5.72 -10.27 -2.64
N LEU A 519 6.97 -10.01 -2.25
CA LEU A 519 7.79 -11.02 -1.58
C LEU A 519 7.10 -11.52 -0.30
N ILE A 520 6.55 -10.60 0.50
CA ILE A 520 5.81 -10.95 1.71
C ILE A 520 4.56 -11.76 1.37
N TYR A 521 3.68 -11.24 0.51
CA TYR A 521 2.34 -11.82 0.31
C TYR A 521 2.32 -13.02 -0.63
N LEU A 522 3.19 -13.08 -1.64
CA LEU A 522 3.24 -14.19 -2.59
C LEU A 522 4.23 -15.26 -2.11
N ASP A 523 5.47 -14.89 -1.81
CA ASP A 523 6.49 -15.89 -1.49
C ASP A 523 6.41 -16.38 -0.03
N VAL A 524 6.50 -15.47 0.95
CA VAL A 524 6.56 -15.86 2.37
C VAL A 524 5.21 -16.36 2.89
N LEU A 525 4.13 -15.64 2.56
CA LEU A 525 2.79 -15.93 3.08
C LEU A 525 1.94 -16.81 2.16
N ASN A 526 2.28 -16.88 0.87
CA ASN A 526 1.51 -17.61 -0.15
C ASN A 526 0.00 -17.28 -0.14
N ALA A 527 -0.32 -16.00 0.01
CA ALA A 527 -1.67 -15.49 0.25
C ALA A 527 -2.62 -15.65 -0.96
N ASP A 528 -2.07 -15.78 -2.16
CA ASP A 528 -2.81 -16.09 -3.40
C ASP A 528 -3.43 -17.49 -3.40
N HIS A 529 -2.94 -18.39 -2.55
CA HIS A 529 -3.41 -19.79 -2.43
C HIS A 529 -4.18 -20.07 -1.13
N LEU A 530 -4.59 -19.03 -0.41
CA LEU A 530 -5.41 -19.19 0.79
C LEU A 530 -6.82 -19.71 0.46
N PRO A 531 -7.41 -20.56 1.34
CA PRO A 531 -8.75 -21.09 1.13
C PRO A 531 -9.81 -19.97 1.22
N GLY A 532 -10.95 -20.21 0.57
CA GLY A 532 -12.09 -19.29 0.56
C GLY A 532 -12.23 -18.48 -0.73
N PRO A 533 -13.30 -17.68 -0.85
CA PRO A 533 -13.63 -16.95 -2.07
C PRO A 533 -12.57 -15.89 -2.41
N PRO A 534 -12.30 -15.62 -3.70
CA PRO A 534 -11.23 -14.70 -4.13
C PRO A 534 -11.38 -13.27 -3.62
N ALA A 535 -12.62 -12.85 -3.33
CA ALA A 535 -13.01 -11.53 -2.88
C ALA A 535 -14.28 -11.62 -2.02
N THR A 536 -14.54 -10.62 -1.16
CA THR A 536 -15.82 -10.51 -0.44
C THR A 536 -16.88 -9.83 -1.31
N SER A 537 -18.14 -9.80 -0.85
CA SER A 537 -19.20 -9.01 -1.52
C SER A 537 -18.97 -7.50 -1.44
N LEU A 538 -18.08 -7.05 -0.56
CA LEU A 538 -17.73 -5.65 -0.33
C LEU A 538 -16.37 -5.28 -0.93
N ALA A 539 -15.85 -6.12 -1.84
CA ALA A 539 -14.58 -5.91 -2.50
C ALA A 539 -14.52 -4.58 -3.26
N PRO A 540 -13.34 -3.95 -3.34
CA PRO A 540 -13.19 -2.66 -3.99
C PRO A 540 -13.31 -2.74 -5.51
N ASP A 541 -13.97 -1.74 -6.11
CA ASP A 541 -13.92 -1.54 -7.55
C ASP A 541 -12.53 -1.07 -7.99
N ASN A 542 -12.05 -1.58 -9.13
CA ASN A 542 -10.83 -1.12 -9.79
C ASN A 542 -11.06 0.18 -10.57
N TYR A 543 -10.00 0.97 -10.75
CA TYR A 543 -10.04 2.06 -11.74
C TYR A 543 -10.11 1.44 -13.13
N LEU A 544 -11.23 1.60 -13.83
CA LEU A 544 -11.46 1.05 -15.15
C LEU A 544 -11.31 2.16 -16.21
N PRO A 545 -10.51 1.93 -17.27
CA PRO A 545 -10.46 2.87 -18.38
C PRO A 545 -11.82 2.84 -19.12
N PRO A 546 -12.19 3.90 -19.84
CA PRO A 546 -13.33 3.86 -20.74
C PRO A 546 -13.17 2.71 -21.76
N MET A 547 -14.27 2.05 -22.14
CA MET A 547 -14.25 0.85 -23.00
C MET A 547 -13.69 1.05 -24.43
N ASP A 548 -13.25 2.25 -24.81
CA ASP A 548 -12.76 2.59 -26.16
C ASP A 548 -11.30 3.08 -26.17
N VAL A 549 -10.36 2.24 -25.73
CA VAL A 549 -8.94 2.44 -26.09
C VAL A 549 -8.42 1.16 -26.71
N SER A 550 -8.49 1.10 -28.04
CA SER A 550 -7.79 0.09 -28.83
C SER A 550 -6.29 0.25 -28.62
N ASP A 551 -5.69 -0.70 -27.91
CA ASP A 551 -4.27 -0.78 -27.69
C ASP A 551 -3.57 -1.16 -29.00
N SER A 552 -2.90 -0.19 -29.63
CA SER A 552 -2.08 -0.41 -30.81
C SER A 552 -0.76 0.34 -30.69
N SER A 553 0.20 -0.24 -29.98
CA SER A 553 1.60 0.01 -30.32
C SER A 553 2.50 -1.17 -29.96
N GLN A 554 3.27 -1.62 -30.96
CA GLN A 554 4.38 -2.53 -30.76
C GLN A 554 5.48 -1.87 -29.92
N PRO A 555 6.19 -2.63 -29.07
CA PRO A 555 7.24 -2.12 -28.21
C PRO A 555 8.39 -1.51 -29.03
N LYS A 556 8.88 -0.34 -28.61
CA LYS A 556 10.10 0.29 -29.12
C LYS A 556 11.16 0.25 -28.03
N THR A 557 12.16 -0.60 -28.19
CA THR A 557 13.33 -0.65 -27.31
C THR A 557 14.16 0.64 -27.46
N LEU A 558 14.13 1.52 -26.46
CA LEU A 558 15.00 2.69 -26.41
C LEU A 558 16.32 2.30 -25.72
N THR A 559 17.37 2.15 -26.52
CA THR A 559 18.74 1.95 -26.03
C THR A 559 19.45 3.30 -26.06
N ILE A 560 19.72 3.91 -24.90
CA ILE A 560 20.63 5.05 -24.81
C ILE A 560 21.99 4.51 -24.36
N SER A 561 22.89 4.28 -25.32
CA SER A 561 24.28 3.96 -25.05
C SER A 561 25.02 5.24 -24.61
N ARG A 562 25.07 5.52 -23.31
CA ARG A 562 26.10 6.41 -22.76
C ARG A 562 27.31 5.56 -22.47
N GLY A 563 28.35 5.68 -23.30
CA GLY A 563 29.64 5.04 -23.05
C GLY A 563 30.24 5.55 -21.74
N LEU A 564 30.82 4.63 -20.96
CA LEU A 564 31.56 4.98 -19.75
C LEU A 564 32.73 5.94 -20.11
N PRO A 565 33.11 6.87 -19.22
CA PRO A 565 34.30 7.69 -19.42
C PRO A 565 35.54 6.82 -19.57
N GLN A 566 36.31 7.00 -20.65
CA GLN A 566 37.63 6.39 -20.80
C GLN A 566 38.68 7.26 -20.10
N VAL A 567 39.47 6.69 -19.21
CA VAL A 567 40.59 7.36 -18.54
C VAL A 567 41.90 6.63 -18.87
N GLY A 568 42.97 7.41 -19.03
CA GLY A 568 44.27 7.00 -19.55
C GLY A 568 45.04 5.97 -18.72
N GLU A 569 46.03 5.36 -19.39
CA GLU A 569 46.87 4.26 -18.95
C GLU A 569 47.80 4.64 -17.79
N ASP A 570 47.39 4.37 -16.55
CA ASP A 570 48.30 4.24 -15.40
C ASP A 570 48.34 2.77 -14.92
N PRO A 571 49.50 2.25 -14.47
CA PRO A 571 49.65 0.86 -14.06
C PRO A 571 48.78 0.55 -12.83
N VAL A 572 47.81 -0.34 -13.00
CA VAL A 572 46.84 -0.73 -11.97
C VAL A 572 47.45 -1.73 -10.99
N HIS A 573 47.62 -1.32 -9.72
CA HIS A 573 47.87 -2.26 -8.62
C HIS A 573 46.56 -3.01 -8.28
N LEU A 574 46.58 -4.34 -8.45
CA LEU A 574 45.43 -5.22 -8.16
C LEU A 574 45.21 -5.34 -6.64
N ASN A 575 43.97 -5.12 -6.19
CA ASN A 575 43.59 -5.20 -4.78
C ASN A 575 42.76 -6.47 -4.44
N ALA A 576 42.13 -7.09 -5.44
CA ALA A 576 41.38 -8.35 -5.34
C ALA A 576 41.52 -9.16 -6.65
N GLN A 577 41.20 -10.46 -6.61
CA GLN A 577 41.08 -11.27 -7.83
C GLN A 577 39.65 -11.24 -8.37
N VAL A 578 38.67 -11.41 -7.48
CA VAL A 578 37.24 -11.34 -7.78
C VAL A 578 36.56 -10.31 -6.88
N ILE A 579 35.75 -9.42 -7.47
CA ILE A 579 34.83 -8.55 -6.74
C ILE A 579 33.39 -8.96 -7.03
N VAL A 580 32.64 -9.25 -5.97
CA VAL A 580 31.20 -9.49 -6.02
C VAL A 580 30.45 -8.26 -5.53
N ILE A 581 29.46 -7.82 -6.31
CA ILE A 581 28.69 -6.61 -6.05
C ILE A 581 27.29 -7.01 -5.60
N GLY A 582 27.03 -6.91 -4.30
CA GLY A 582 25.78 -7.33 -3.66
C GLY A 582 25.95 -8.55 -2.74
N ALA A 583 25.28 -8.50 -1.59
CA ALA A 583 25.32 -9.55 -0.55
C ALA A 583 23.98 -10.27 -0.37
N GLY A 584 23.19 -10.38 -1.45
CA GLY A 584 22.07 -11.32 -1.51
C GLY A 584 22.57 -12.77 -1.63
N LEU A 585 21.65 -13.73 -1.57
CA LEU A 585 21.97 -15.16 -1.65
C LEU A 585 22.88 -15.48 -2.86
N ALA A 586 22.58 -14.94 -4.05
CA ALA A 586 23.37 -15.18 -5.25
C ALA A 586 24.83 -14.70 -5.12
N GLY A 587 25.03 -13.46 -4.64
CA GLY A 587 26.36 -12.88 -4.48
C GLY A 587 27.18 -13.61 -3.41
N LEU A 588 26.56 -13.95 -2.28
CA LEU A 588 27.25 -14.68 -1.21
C LEU A 588 27.62 -16.11 -1.62
N VAL A 589 26.75 -16.81 -2.37
CA VAL A 589 27.06 -18.15 -2.89
C VAL A 589 28.18 -18.09 -3.92
N ALA A 590 28.16 -17.11 -4.83
CA ALA A 590 29.23 -16.92 -5.80
C ALA A 590 30.56 -16.62 -5.12
N ALA A 591 30.57 -15.75 -4.10
CA ALA A 591 31.75 -15.45 -3.32
C ALA A 591 32.28 -16.68 -2.58
N TRP A 592 31.40 -17.45 -1.93
CA TRP A 592 31.77 -18.68 -1.23
C TRP A 592 32.42 -19.70 -2.17
N GLN A 593 31.85 -19.90 -3.35
CA GLN A 593 32.40 -20.81 -4.36
C GLN A 593 33.74 -20.32 -4.92
N ALA A 594 33.85 -19.04 -5.25
CA ALA A 594 35.11 -18.46 -5.73
C ALA A 594 36.22 -18.57 -4.67
N CYS A 595 35.89 -18.46 -3.38
CA CYS A 595 36.85 -18.62 -2.28
C CYS A 595 37.40 -20.05 -2.13
N GLN A 596 36.79 -21.06 -2.74
CA GLN A 596 37.32 -22.44 -2.68
C GLN A 596 38.59 -22.61 -3.50
N VAL A 597 38.85 -21.71 -4.46
CA VAL A 597 40.01 -21.80 -5.35
C VAL A 597 40.89 -20.54 -5.28
N ASP A 598 40.34 -19.38 -4.90
CA ASP A 598 41.08 -18.12 -4.78
C ASP A 598 40.95 -17.49 -3.38
N GLN A 599 42.09 -17.13 -2.76
CA GLN A 599 42.13 -16.56 -1.41
C GLN A 599 41.85 -15.05 -1.33
N ASN A 600 41.57 -14.35 -2.45
CA ASN A 600 41.39 -12.89 -2.47
C ASN A 600 40.09 -12.42 -3.15
N VAL A 601 38.96 -12.93 -2.66
CA VAL A 601 37.60 -12.51 -3.06
C VAL A 601 37.08 -11.41 -2.13
N ARG A 602 36.45 -10.38 -2.70
CA ARG A 602 35.79 -9.30 -1.93
C ARG A 602 34.33 -9.15 -2.33
N VAL A 603 33.44 -9.06 -1.34
CA VAL A 603 32.03 -8.71 -1.54
C VAL A 603 31.83 -7.26 -1.12
N LEU A 604 31.35 -6.42 -2.03
CA LEU A 604 30.98 -5.02 -1.77
C LEU A 604 29.47 -4.90 -1.72
N THR A 605 28.92 -4.33 -0.65
CA THR A 605 27.46 -4.19 -0.53
C THR A 605 27.01 -2.96 0.24
N LYS A 606 25.88 -2.37 -0.19
CA LYS A 606 25.21 -1.26 0.49
C LYS A 606 24.71 -1.67 1.88
N GLY A 607 24.33 -2.92 2.07
CA GLY A 607 23.77 -3.45 3.31
C GLY A 607 23.46 -4.94 3.17
N TRP A 608 22.68 -5.49 4.09
CA TRP A 608 22.30 -6.90 4.01
C TRP A 608 21.43 -7.14 2.78
N GLY A 609 21.74 -8.18 2.01
CA GLY A 609 20.91 -8.57 0.87
C GLY A 609 19.58 -9.21 1.29
N ALA A 610 18.69 -9.46 0.33
CA ALA A 610 17.30 -9.88 0.57
C ALA A 610 17.09 -11.22 1.32
N THR A 611 18.15 -11.99 1.59
CA THR A 611 18.09 -13.30 2.28
C THR A 611 17.37 -13.23 3.64
N HIS A 612 17.49 -12.11 4.35
CA HIS A 612 16.82 -11.91 5.64
C HIS A 612 15.34 -11.51 5.54
N TRP A 613 14.80 -11.35 4.33
CA TRP A 613 13.37 -11.18 4.07
C TRP A 613 12.68 -12.48 3.62
N ALA A 614 13.46 -13.46 3.18
CA ALA A 614 12.99 -14.73 2.64
C ALA A 614 12.60 -15.73 3.75
N SER A 615 11.88 -16.77 3.37
CA SER A 615 11.41 -17.83 4.29
C SER A 615 12.52 -18.61 5.00
N GLY A 616 13.75 -18.60 4.46
CA GLY A 616 14.86 -19.48 4.87
C GLY A 616 14.77 -20.91 4.32
N CYS A 617 13.78 -21.20 3.49
CA CYS A 617 13.74 -22.38 2.62
C CYS A 617 14.29 -22.02 1.23
N ILE A 618 14.57 -23.03 0.42
CA ILE A 618 14.97 -22.85 -0.98
C ILE A 618 13.83 -23.30 -1.90
N GLY A 619 13.19 -22.34 -2.56
CA GLY A 619 12.26 -22.60 -3.66
C GLY A 619 13.01 -22.72 -5.00
N VAL A 620 12.78 -23.79 -5.75
CA VAL A 620 13.36 -23.97 -7.10
C VAL A 620 12.35 -23.68 -8.19
N LEU A 621 11.13 -24.21 -8.08
CA LEU A 621 9.98 -23.88 -8.93
C LEU A 621 8.72 -24.37 -8.22
N GLY A 622 7.93 -23.46 -7.65
CA GLY A 622 6.76 -23.86 -6.86
C GLY A 622 5.52 -24.09 -7.70
N TYR A 623 5.32 -23.26 -8.72
CA TYR A 623 4.14 -23.29 -9.60
C TYR A 623 4.55 -23.24 -11.06
N ASP A 624 3.77 -23.90 -11.91
CA ASP A 624 3.95 -23.85 -13.35
C ASP A 624 3.37 -22.49 -13.85
N PRO A 625 4.13 -21.65 -14.58
CA PRO A 625 3.65 -20.37 -15.07
C PRO A 625 2.36 -20.45 -15.94
N TRP A 626 2.09 -21.63 -16.52
CA TRP A 626 0.91 -21.90 -17.34
C TRP A 626 -0.21 -22.61 -16.57
N ARG A 627 0.03 -23.02 -15.33
CA ARG A 627 -0.94 -23.64 -14.40
C ARG A 627 -0.64 -23.22 -12.96
N PRO A 628 -0.82 -21.93 -12.62
CA PRO A 628 -0.41 -21.39 -11.34
C PRO A 628 -1.27 -21.87 -10.16
N GLU A 629 -2.39 -22.56 -10.40
CA GLU A 629 -3.36 -22.91 -9.35
C GLU A 629 -2.97 -24.13 -8.50
N VAL A 630 -2.02 -24.93 -8.97
CA VAL A 630 -1.64 -26.20 -8.34
C VAL A 630 -0.12 -26.24 -8.15
N PRO A 631 0.37 -26.57 -6.93
CA PRO A 631 1.81 -26.70 -6.71
C PRO A 631 2.39 -27.85 -7.54
N ILE A 632 3.63 -27.67 -7.99
CA ILE A 632 4.35 -28.69 -8.77
C ILE A 632 4.68 -29.89 -7.87
N SER A 633 4.25 -31.08 -8.30
CA SER A 633 4.56 -32.35 -7.65
C SER A 633 5.87 -33.00 -8.12
N SER A 634 6.21 -32.87 -9.42
CA SER A 634 7.47 -33.36 -10.00
C SER A 634 8.30 -32.19 -10.53
N LEU A 635 9.35 -31.83 -9.79
CA LEU A 635 10.17 -30.65 -10.06
C LEU A 635 11.03 -30.84 -11.32
N GLU A 636 11.69 -31.99 -11.49
CA GLU A 636 12.51 -32.28 -12.67
C GLU A 636 11.72 -32.17 -13.98
N GLU A 637 10.53 -32.78 -14.03
CA GLU A 637 9.69 -32.70 -15.24
C GLU A 637 9.20 -31.27 -15.51
N ALA A 638 8.88 -30.51 -14.44
CA ALA A 638 8.43 -29.14 -14.57
C ALA A 638 9.56 -28.22 -15.07
N LEU A 639 10.79 -28.39 -14.54
CA LEU A 639 11.97 -27.67 -14.99
C LEU A 639 12.31 -27.99 -16.45
N ASP A 640 12.28 -29.27 -16.85
CA ASP A 640 12.49 -29.69 -18.23
C ASP A 640 11.43 -29.11 -19.19
N ARG A 641 10.16 -29.03 -18.75
CA ARG A 641 9.11 -28.31 -19.50
C ARG A 641 9.38 -26.81 -19.58
N LEU A 642 9.76 -26.16 -18.49
CA LEU A 642 10.06 -24.72 -18.44
C LEU A 642 11.20 -24.39 -19.39
N ILE A 643 12.32 -25.10 -19.29
CA ILE A 643 13.53 -24.91 -20.11
C ILE A 643 13.20 -25.07 -21.61
N ARG A 644 12.39 -26.06 -21.98
CA ARG A 644 11.97 -26.25 -23.39
C ARG A 644 11.06 -25.14 -23.91
N ARG A 645 10.16 -24.61 -23.07
CA ARG A 645 9.18 -23.59 -23.46
C ARG A 645 9.73 -22.17 -23.41
N GLN A 646 10.70 -21.91 -22.53
CA GLN A 646 11.33 -20.62 -22.32
C GLN A 646 12.87 -20.78 -22.39
N PRO A 647 13.45 -20.85 -23.60
CA PRO A 647 14.89 -21.06 -23.79
C PRO A 647 15.76 -19.90 -23.29
N HIS A 648 15.16 -18.74 -23.02
CA HIS A 648 15.83 -17.56 -22.45
C HIS A 648 15.70 -17.47 -20.93
N HIS A 649 14.94 -18.37 -20.29
CA HIS A 649 14.84 -18.42 -18.84
C HIS A 649 16.23 -18.75 -18.24
N PRO A 650 16.66 -18.13 -17.12
CA PRO A 650 17.97 -18.39 -16.53
C PRO A 650 18.28 -19.88 -16.27
N TYR A 651 17.31 -20.68 -15.85
CA TYR A 651 17.50 -22.14 -15.72
C TYR A 651 17.84 -22.86 -17.03
N ALA A 652 17.42 -22.33 -18.19
CA ALA A 652 17.81 -22.88 -19.49
C ALA A 652 19.29 -22.63 -19.81
N VAL A 653 19.86 -21.54 -19.30
CA VAL A 653 21.29 -21.21 -19.40
C VAL A 653 22.12 -22.19 -18.56
N MET A 654 21.59 -22.56 -17.39
CA MET A 654 22.24 -23.43 -16.42
C MET A 654 22.20 -24.93 -16.76
N GLY A 655 21.05 -25.41 -17.21
CA GLY A 655 20.74 -26.84 -17.30
C GLY A 655 20.46 -27.49 -15.94
N LEU A 656 19.83 -28.67 -15.97
CA LEU A 656 19.41 -29.42 -14.77
C LEU A 656 20.60 -29.83 -13.88
N GLU A 657 21.73 -30.19 -14.47
CA GLU A 657 22.93 -30.61 -13.74
C GLU A 657 23.52 -29.48 -12.88
N GLY A 658 23.53 -28.25 -13.41
CA GLY A 658 23.98 -27.07 -12.67
C GLY A 658 23.07 -26.75 -11.49
N ILE A 659 21.75 -26.89 -11.66
CA ILE A 659 20.76 -26.72 -10.58
C ILE A 659 20.99 -27.78 -9.50
N HIS A 660 21.03 -29.06 -9.87
CA HIS A 660 21.24 -30.17 -8.93
C HIS A 660 22.54 -30.02 -8.13
N SER A 661 23.65 -29.75 -8.82
CA SER A 661 24.97 -29.59 -8.18
C SER A 661 25.00 -28.42 -7.20
N SER A 662 24.33 -27.30 -7.52
CA SER A 662 24.24 -26.16 -6.63
C SER A 662 23.49 -26.46 -5.33
N LEU A 663 22.41 -27.25 -5.42
CA LEU A 663 21.61 -27.65 -4.26
C LEU A 663 22.38 -28.58 -3.34
N GLU A 664 23.05 -29.59 -3.91
CA GLU A 664 23.84 -30.55 -3.13
C GLU A 664 25.06 -29.89 -2.46
N ALA A 665 25.75 -28.98 -3.17
CA ALA A 665 26.83 -28.20 -2.58
C ALA A 665 26.33 -27.34 -1.41
N PHE A 666 25.20 -26.67 -1.56
CA PHE A 666 24.63 -25.82 -0.52
C PHE A 666 24.11 -26.63 0.69
N LYS A 667 23.49 -27.80 0.46
CA LYS A 667 23.15 -28.76 1.53
C LYS A 667 24.38 -29.19 2.31
N GLY A 668 25.48 -29.48 1.61
CA GLY A 668 26.77 -29.82 2.21
C GLY A 668 27.30 -28.70 3.11
N LEU A 669 27.29 -27.46 2.62
CA LEU A 669 27.68 -26.29 3.41
C LEU A 669 26.83 -26.13 4.68
N CYS A 670 25.52 -26.16 4.53
CA CYS A 670 24.59 -25.96 5.64
C CYS A 670 24.70 -27.09 6.68
N SER A 671 24.92 -28.33 6.25
CA SER A 671 25.16 -29.48 7.14
C SER A 671 26.46 -29.33 7.94
N GLN A 672 27.55 -28.87 7.30
CA GLN A 672 28.82 -28.59 7.98
C GLN A 672 28.70 -27.45 9.01
N ALA A 673 27.78 -26.51 8.77
CA ALA A 673 27.49 -25.42 9.69
C ALA A 673 26.48 -25.79 10.80
N GLY A 674 26.03 -27.05 10.86
CA GLY A 674 25.07 -27.51 11.88
C GLY A 674 23.63 -27.06 11.61
N TYR A 675 23.29 -26.69 10.37
CA TYR A 675 21.95 -26.30 9.94
C TYR A 675 21.52 -27.05 8.67
N PRO A 676 21.45 -28.39 8.71
CA PRO A 676 21.13 -29.22 7.53
C PRO A 676 19.80 -28.82 6.86
N LEU A 677 19.77 -28.99 5.53
CA LEU A 677 18.58 -28.82 4.70
C LEU A 677 18.16 -30.18 4.11
N GLN A 678 16.89 -30.53 4.22
CA GLN A 678 16.28 -31.72 3.61
C GLN A 678 15.58 -31.38 2.29
N GLY A 679 15.43 -32.39 1.44
CA GLY A 679 14.76 -32.28 0.13
C GLY A 679 15.70 -32.52 -1.05
N SER A 680 15.11 -32.49 -2.25
CA SER A 680 15.77 -32.75 -3.53
C SER A 680 14.93 -32.20 -4.70
N LEU A 681 15.40 -32.38 -5.94
CA LEU A 681 14.64 -32.07 -7.15
C LEU A 681 13.55 -33.09 -7.48
N GLU A 682 13.33 -34.12 -6.65
CA GLU A 682 12.30 -35.12 -6.92
C GLU A 682 10.90 -34.51 -6.78
N SER A 683 10.65 -33.74 -5.72
CA SER A 683 9.34 -33.13 -5.46
C SER A 683 9.44 -31.93 -4.53
N ASN A 684 8.44 -31.04 -4.60
CA ASN A 684 8.26 -30.00 -3.58
C ASN A 684 7.63 -30.58 -2.32
N TRP A 685 8.09 -30.12 -1.17
CA TRP A 685 7.41 -30.23 0.11
C TRP A 685 6.38 -29.11 0.20
N LEU A 686 5.30 -29.32 0.96
CA LEU A 686 4.35 -28.27 1.30
C LEU A 686 4.54 -27.89 2.75
N LEU A 687 5.02 -26.69 3.04
CA LEU A 687 5.17 -26.19 4.41
C LEU A 687 4.17 -25.07 4.70
N PRO A 688 3.62 -24.96 5.92
CA PRO A 688 2.70 -23.89 6.26
C PRO A 688 3.40 -22.52 6.25
N SER A 689 2.69 -21.49 5.79
CA SER A 689 3.02 -20.10 6.03
C SER A 689 2.43 -19.60 7.37
N SER A 690 2.78 -18.38 7.80
CA SER A 690 2.14 -17.75 8.97
C SER A 690 0.70 -17.27 8.71
N LEU A 691 0.15 -17.45 7.50
CA LEU A 691 -1.29 -17.43 7.24
C LEU A 691 -1.91 -18.83 7.16
N GLY A 692 -1.12 -19.90 7.27
CA GLY A 692 -1.57 -21.28 7.14
C GLY A 692 -1.77 -21.74 5.70
N ALA A 693 -1.27 -21.02 4.69
CA ALA A 693 -1.26 -21.49 3.30
C ALA A 693 -0.13 -22.53 3.11
N GLY A 694 -0.37 -23.59 2.35
CA GLY A 694 0.68 -24.53 1.95
C GLY A 694 1.62 -23.92 0.92
N ARG A 695 2.92 -23.83 1.24
CA ARG A 695 3.94 -23.24 0.37
C ARG A 695 4.85 -24.34 -0.21
N PRO A 696 4.99 -24.43 -1.53
CA PRO A 696 5.90 -25.37 -2.17
C PRO A 696 7.36 -24.97 -1.93
N VAL A 697 8.17 -25.92 -1.44
CA VAL A 697 9.61 -25.73 -1.20
C VAL A 697 10.40 -26.93 -1.70
N CYS A 698 11.58 -26.69 -2.26
CA CYS A 698 12.46 -27.77 -2.69
C CYS A 698 13.37 -28.22 -1.55
N LEU A 699 14.04 -27.27 -0.88
CA LEU A 699 14.84 -27.57 0.32
C LEU A 699 14.29 -26.84 1.54
N ALA A 700 14.15 -27.55 2.64
CA ALA A 700 13.70 -27.04 3.93
C ALA A 700 14.76 -27.29 5.01
N PRO A 701 15.05 -26.34 5.90
CA PRO A 701 15.85 -26.62 7.09
C PRO A 701 15.23 -27.75 7.92
N ASP A 702 16.06 -28.59 8.55
CA ASP A 702 15.58 -29.67 9.44
C ASP A 702 14.58 -29.15 10.47
N THR A 703 14.78 -27.92 10.96
CA THR A 703 13.91 -27.24 11.94
C THR A 703 12.49 -26.96 11.43
N MET A 704 12.21 -27.17 10.15
CA MET A 704 10.90 -26.94 9.53
C MET A 704 10.25 -28.23 9.01
N THR A 705 10.99 -29.34 8.94
CA THR A 705 10.58 -30.56 8.20
C THR A 705 9.35 -31.24 8.78
N ALA A 706 9.17 -31.25 10.10
CA ALA A 706 7.96 -31.79 10.73
C ALA A 706 6.70 -30.98 10.39
N GLY A 707 6.83 -29.82 9.75
CA GLY A 707 5.73 -29.01 9.22
C GLY A 707 5.20 -29.44 7.87
N ASN A 708 5.69 -30.53 7.26
CA ASN A 708 5.20 -30.98 5.95
C ASN A 708 3.68 -31.27 5.99
N LEU A 709 2.90 -30.59 5.16
CA LEU A 709 1.45 -30.68 5.11
C LEU A 709 0.95 -31.96 4.43
N ASN A 710 1.84 -32.72 3.78
CA ASN A 710 1.51 -34.07 3.29
C ASN A 710 1.41 -35.12 4.40
N ASP A 711 1.87 -34.78 5.61
CA ASP A 711 1.66 -35.59 6.82
C ASP A 711 0.29 -35.23 7.42
N ASP A 712 -0.54 -36.22 7.70
CA ASP A 712 -1.90 -36.07 8.26
C ASP A 712 -1.93 -36.03 9.79
N THR A 713 -0.76 -36.14 10.44
CA THR A 713 -0.62 -36.08 11.89
C THR A 713 -1.14 -34.73 12.43
N PRO A 714 -2.04 -34.74 13.44
CA PRO A 714 -2.59 -33.52 14.01
C PRO A 714 -1.53 -32.55 14.52
N VAL A 715 -1.69 -31.28 14.20
CA VAL A 715 -0.73 -30.22 14.55
C VAL A 715 -1.31 -29.25 15.58
N LEU A 716 -0.48 -28.84 16.54
CA LEU A 716 -0.76 -27.68 17.38
C LEU A 716 0.09 -26.49 16.94
N ILE A 717 -0.55 -25.40 16.53
CA ILE A 717 0.13 -24.14 16.20
C ILE A 717 0.21 -23.25 17.44
N VAL A 718 1.42 -22.83 17.79
CA VAL A 718 1.71 -22.12 19.04
C VAL A 718 2.19 -20.71 18.74
N GLY A 719 1.46 -19.72 19.25
CA GLY A 719 1.88 -18.31 19.25
C GLY A 719 2.23 -17.80 20.65
N PHE A 720 2.74 -16.57 20.71
CA PHE A 720 3.08 -15.89 21.97
C PHE A 720 2.30 -14.58 22.09
N THR A 721 1.81 -14.29 23.30
CA THR A 721 1.24 -12.97 23.61
C THR A 721 2.29 -11.88 23.37
N ASN A 722 1.88 -10.71 22.88
CA ASN A 722 2.74 -9.59 22.49
C ASN A 722 3.67 -9.82 21.28
N PHE A 723 3.51 -10.93 20.54
CA PHE A 723 4.16 -11.13 19.25
C PHE A 723 3.15 -10.95 18.12
N THR A 724 3.18 -9.79 17.48
CA THR A 724 2.13 -9.36 16.53
C THR A 724 2.29 -9.94 15.13
N ASP A 725 3.38 -10.64 14.82
CA ASP A 725 3.67 -11.20 13.49
C ASP A 725 3.28 -12.68 13.35
N PHE A 726 2.48 -13.22 14.28
CA PHE A 726 2.05 -14.62 14.27
C PHE A 726 0.71 -14.85 15.00
N TYR A 727 -0.33 -15.23 14.25
CA TYR A 727 -1.68 -15.47 14.79
C TYR A 727 -2.04 -16.96 14.67
N PRO A 728 -1.91 -17.76 15.75
CA PRO A 728 -2.00 -19.22 15.64
C PRO A 728 -3.40 -19.72 15.22
N HIS A 729 -4.47 -19.02 15.64
CA HIS A 729 -5.85 -19.43 15.36
C HIS A 729 -6.21 -19.36 13.87
N ILE A 730 -5.81 -18.31 13.15
CA ILE A 730 -6.06 -18.22 11.71
C ILE A 730 -5.23 -19.24 10.92
N ILE A 731 -3.99 -19.51 11.36
CA ILE A 731 -3.14 -20.55 10.77
C ILE A 731 -3.82 -21.91 10.89
N ALA A 732 -4.22 -22.30 12.11
CA ALA A 732 -4.89 -23.59 12.33
C ALA A 732 -6.21 -23.69 11.55
N ALA A 733 -7.00 -22.62 11.50
CA ALA A 733 -8.24 -22.61 10.73
C ALA A 733 -8.02 -22.77 9.22
N ASN A 734 -6.99 -22.12 8.66
CA ASN A 734 -6.64 -22.27 7.25
C ASN A 734 -6.05 -23.65 6.93
N LEU A 735 -5.27 -24.23 7.85
CA LEU A 735 -4.79 -25.61 7.72
C LEU A 735 -5.94 -26.62 7.75
N ALA A 736 -6.88 -26.46 8.68
CA ALA A 736 -8.08 -27.29 8.74
C ALA A 736 -8.94 -27.18 7.46
N ALA A 737 -9.04 -25.98 6.87
CA ALA A 737 -9.72 -25.76 5.59
C ALA A 737 -8.97 -26.39 4.39
N GLN A 738 -7.71 -26.76 4.55
CA GLN A 738 -6.90 -27.53 3.61
C GLN A 738 -6.74 -29.00 4.04
N GLU A 739 -7.68 -29.51 4.84
CA GLU A 739 -7.75 -30.91 5.28
C GLU A 739 -6.59 -31.37 6.20
N VAL A 740 -5.82 -30.43 6.76
CA VAL A 740 -4.77 -30.72 7.76
C VAL A 740 -5.35 -30.54 9.17
N PRO A 741 -5.44 -31.59 10.00
CA PRO A 741 -6.01 -31.47 11.34
C PRO A 741 -5.15 -30.56 12.22
N ALA A 742 -5.66 -29.37 12.56
CA ALA A 742 -4.89 -28.35 13.26
C ALA A 742 -5.67 -27.71 14.41
N GLU A 743 -4.99 -27.52 15.54
CA GLU A 743 -5.44 -26.74 16.69
C GLU A 743 -4.46 -25.59 16.95
N ALA A 744 -4.85 -24.63 17.79
CA ALA A 744 -4.06 -23.44 18.08
C ALA A 744 -4.01 -23.13 19.58
N ALA A 745 -2.85 -22.66 20.04
CA ALA A 745 -2.65 -22.14 21.38
C ALA A 745 -1.87 -20.82 21.36
N LEU A 746 -2.26 -19.88 22.22
CA LEU A 746 -1.55 -18.63 22.45
C LEU A 746 -0.97 -18.66 23.88
N LEU A 747 0.35 -18.67 24.00
CA LEU A 747 1.03 -18.74 25.28
C LEU A 747 1.28 -17.34 25.85
N THR A 748 0.94 -17.16 27.13
CA THR A 748 1.31 -15.99 27.92
C THR A 748 2.43 -16.38 28.87
N LEU A 749 3.59 -15.74 28.75
CA LEU A 749 4.81 -16.07 29.48
C LEU A 749 5.24 -14.88 30.34
N LYS A 750 5.67 -15.15 31.58
CA LYS A 750 6.09 -14.13 32.53
C LYS A 750 7.34 -13.39 32.06
N SER A 751 8.24 -14.11 31.40
CA SER A 751 9.45 -13.52 30.79
C SER A 751 9.14 -12.54 29.66
N LEU A 752 7.97 -12.66 29.02
CA LEU A 752 7.49 -11.76 27.96
C LEU A 752 6.60 -10.62 28.50
N GLU A 753 5.96 -10.77 29.65
CA GLU A 753 5.17 -9.70 30.29
C GLU A 753 6.02 -8.46 30.63
N VAL A 754 7.29 -8.65 31.00
CA VAL A 754 8.22 -7.56 31.29
C VAL A 754 8.65 -6.82 30.02
N ARG A 755 8.51 -7.46 28.85
CA ARG A 755 8.89 -6.89 27.56
C ARG A 755 7.64 -6.33 26.90
N HIS A 756 7.48 -5.01 26.94
CA HIS A 756 6.38 -4.35 26.24
C HIS A 756 6.40 -4.66 24.74
N PHE A 757 7.55 -4.89 24.12
CA PHE A 757 7.66 -5.19 22.68
C PHE A 757 8.46 -6.47 22.42
N SER A 758 7.90 -7.40 21.63
CA SER A 758 8.57 -8.63 21.18
C SER A 758 8.55 -8.73 19.66
N ASN A 759 9.72 -8.91 19.06
CA ASN A 759 9.89 -9.21 17.63
C ASN A 759 10.62 -10.56 17.46
N SER A 760 10.69 -11.04 16.22
CA SER A 760 11.27 -12.36 15.91
C SER A 760 12.70 -12.53 16.46
N ARG A 761 13.52 -11.47 16.41
CA ARG A 761 14.90 -11.51 16.94
C ARG A 761 14.92 -11.63 18.46
N THR A 762 14.09 -10.84 19.13
CA THR A 762 14.00 -10.81 20.59
C THR A 762 13.53 -12.16 21.15
N LEU A 763 12.62 -12.83 20.45
CA LEU A 763 12.20 -14.20 20.78
C LEU A 763 13.30 -15.21 20.46
N ALA A 764 13.97 -15.10 19.31
CA ALA A 764 15.09 -15.97 18.97
C ALA A 764 16.21 -15.93 20.00
N ASP A 765 16.59 -14.74 20.47
CA ASP A 765 17.56 -14.58 21.55
C ASP A 765 17.06 -15.17 22.88
N ALA A 766 15.75 -15.10 23.16
CA ALA A 766 15.17 -15.70 24.36
C ALA A 766 15.21 -17.24 24.32
N PHE A 767 14.95 -17.85 23.15
CA PHE A 767 15.02 -19.30 22.96
C PHE A 767 16.43 -19.88 23.15
N GLU A 768 17.48 -19.07 23.07
CA GLU A 768 18.83 -19.51 23.43
C GLU A 768 19.00 -19.77 24.94
N ASN A 769 18.09 -19.27 25.79
CA ASN A 769 18.14 -19.49 27.24
C ASN A 769 17.34 -20.73 27.69
N ASP A 770 18.00 -21.65 28.39
CA ASP A 770 17.43 -22.90 28.90
C ASP A 770 16.19 -22.67 29.78
N ALA A 771 16.22 -21.67 30.66
CA ALA A 771 15.11 -21.37 31.55
C ALA A 771 13.88 -20.89 30.78
N PHE A 772 14.07 -20.14 29.69
CA PHE A 772 12.97 -19.74 28.80
C PHE A 772 12.39 -20.95 28.07
N ARG A 773 13.22 -21.88 27.58
CA ARG A 773 12.74 -23.14 26.96
C ARG A 773 11.89 -23.97 27.93
N HIS A 774 12.31 -24.07 29.19
CA HIS A 774 11.54 -24.73 30.24
C HIS A 774 10.20 -24.02 30.52
N GLU A 775 10.20 -22.68 30.59
CA GLU A 775 8.98 -21.89 30.76
C GLU A 775 7.98 -22.13 29.62
N VAL A 776 8.45 -22.10 28.36
CA VAL A 776 7.64 -22.43 27.17
C VAL A 776 7.07 -23.84 27.27
N ALA A 777 7.90 -24.84 27.58
CA ALA A 777 7.46 -26.23 27.68
C ALA A 777 6.39 -26.41 28.78
N VAL A 778 6.56 -25.78 29.94
CA VAL A 778 5.58 -25.83 31.03
C VAL A 778 4.26 -25.19 30.61
N ALA A 779 4.31 -24.02 29.95
CA ALA A 779 3.11 -23.33 29.48
C ALA A 779 2.40 -24.10 28.35
N LEU A 780 3.14 -24.85 27.53
CA LEU A 780 2.59 -25.60 26.40
C LEU A 780 1.90 -26.90 26.80
N ARG A 781 2.39 -27.61 27.83
CA ARG A 781 1.87 -28.94 28.25
C ARG A 781 0.34 -29.06 28.36
N PRO A 782 -0.40 -28.08 28.93
CA PRO A 782 -1.86 -28.16 29.02
C PRO A 782 -2.58 -28.14 27.66
N HIS A 783 -1.91 -27.71 26.59
CA HIS A 783 -2.49 -27.51 25.27
C HIS A 783 -2.16 -28.63 24.27
N LEU A 784 -1.25 -29.57 24.62
CA LEU A 784 -0.79 -30.60 23.67
C LEU A 784 -1.93 -31.48 23.13
N GLY A 785 -2.95 -31.76 23.94
CA GLY A 785 -4.17 -32.43 23.48
C GLY A 785 -3.90 -33.71 22.68
N LYS A 786 -4.36 -33.73 21.42
CA LYS A 786 -4.14 -34.83 20.45
C LYS A 786 -3.03 -34.53 19.44
N ALA A 787 -2.29 -33.45 19.61
CA ALA A 787 -1.25 -33.06 18.68
C ALA A 787 -0.16 -34.13 18.64
N GLY A 788 0.22 -34.54 17.42
CA GLY A 788 1.39 -35.38 17.19
C GLY A 788 2.62 -34.57 16.80
N ARG A 789 2.49 -33.25 16.65
CA ARG A 789 3.56 -32.31 16.32
C ARG A 789 3.16 -30.86 16.65
N VAL A 790 4.14 -30.00 16.86
CA VAL A 790 3.92 -28.62 17.30
C VAL A 790 4.64 -27.62 16.39
N GLY A 791 3.90 -26.68 15.82
CA GLY A 791 4.42 -25.59 14.99
C GLY A 791 4.61 -24.31 15.78
N PHE A 792 5.81 -23.74 15.76
CA PHE A 792 6.14 -22.44 16.36
C PHE A 792 6.41 -21.39 15.28
N PRO A 793 6.32 -20.08 15.60
CA PRO A 793 6.96 -19.08 14.75
C PRO A 793 8.45 -19.39 14.56
N GLY A 794 9.03 -18.98 13.44
CA GLY A 794 10.43 -19.19 13.08
C GLY A 794 11.39 -18.37 13.94
N VAL A 795 11.49 -18.73 15.21
CA VAL A 795 12.23 -18.03 16.27
C VAL A 795 13.00 -18.99 17.17
N LEU A 796 13.24 -20.25 16.78
CA LEU A 796 13.95 -21.22 17.61
C LEU A 796 15.47 -20.98 17.61
N GLY A 797 15.93 -19.93 18.30
CA GLY A 797 17.35 -19.62 18.46
C GLY A 797 17.99 -18.98 17.23
N LEU A 798 18.99 -18.12 17.43
CA LEU A 798 19.73 -17.50 16.32
C LEU A 798 20.99 -18.28 15.98
N ARG A 799 21.66 -18.87 16.99
CA ARG A 799 22.98 -19.51 16.84
C ARG A 799 22.92 -21.00 16.58
N ASP A 800 22.28 -21.76 17.47
CA ASP A 800 22.19 -23.23 17.41
C ASP A 800 20.72 -23.67 17.48
N PRO A 801 19.95 -23.50 16.39
CA PRO A 801 18.53 -23.79 16.38
C PRO A 801 18.23 -25.30 16.51
N GLY A 802 19.13 -26.17 16.04
CA GLY A 802 18.94 -27.61 16.12
C GLY A 802 19.00 -28.13 17.56
N THR A 803 19.88 -27.57 18.40
CA THR A 803 19.90 -27.91 19.83
C THR A 803 18.68 -27.36 20.55
N VAL A 804 18.29 -26.11 20.29
CA VAL A 804 17.05 -25.51 20.84
C VAL A 804 15.83 -26.37 20.53
N GLN A 805 15.67 -26.80 19.27
CA GLN A 805 14.58 -27.67 18.83
C GLN A 805 14.59 -29.01 19.59
N ARG A 806 15.70 -29.76 19.54
CA ARG A 806 15.82 -31.09 20.18
C ARG A 806 15.54 -31.04 21.69
N GLU A 807 16.03 -30.02 22.37
CA GLU A 807 15.78 -29.86 23.80
C GLU A 807 14.30 -29.57 24.10
N LEU A 808 13.65 -28.71 23.32
CA LEU A 808 12.22 -28.48 23.45
C LEU A 808 11.42 -29.75 23.15
N GLU A 809 11.75 -30.48 22.08
CA GLU A 809 11.14 -31.77 21.75
C GLU A 809 11.28 -32.76 22.90
N THR A 810 12.45 -32.81 23.55
CA THR A 810 12.68 -33.65 24.75
C THR A 810 11.80 -33.22 25.94
N LEU A 811 11.58 -31.91 26.11
CA LEU A 811 10.78 -31.38 27.23
C LEU A 811 9.27 -31.63 27.09
N ILE A 812 8.78 -31.75 25.84
CA ILE A 812 7.34 -31.91 25.53
C ILE A 812 6.98 -33.29 24.95
N ASP A 813 7.97 -34.11 24.60
CA ASP A 813 7.85 -35.45 24.01
C ASP A 813 7.08 -35.48 22.67
N LEU A 814 7.27 -34.45 21.83
CA LEU A 814 6.65 -34.33 20.51
C LEU A 814 7.60 -33.62 19.53
N PRO A 815 7.55 -33.94 18.22
CA PRO A 815 8.24 -33.20 17.17
C PRO A 815 7.84 -31.73 17.13
N ILE A 816 8.81 -30.86 16.87
CA ILE A 816 8.62 -29.41 16.75
C ILE A 816 9.04 -28.94 15.37
N PHE A 817 8.39 -27.91 14.83
CA PHE A 817 8.87 -27.22 13.64
C PHE A 817 8.63 -25.71 13.67
N GLU A 818 9.39 -24.99 12.84
CA GLU A 818 9.29 -23.55 12.63
C GLU A 818 8.41 -23.18 11.42
N ILE A 819 7.67 -22.09 11.56
CA ILE A 819 6.87 -21.46 10.50
C ILE A 819 7.44 -20.05 10.26
N PRO A 820 7.90 -19.72 9.04
CA PRO A 820 8.43 -18.40 8.72
C PRO A 820 7.45 -17.27 9.07
N THR A 821 7.95 -16.18 9.62
CA THR A 821 7.17 -14.98 9.98
C THR A 821 7.42 -13.84 9.01
N LEU A 822 6.74 -12.71 9.20
CA LEU A 822 7.08 -11.47 8.48
C LEU A 822 8.56 -11.10 8.69
N PRO A 823 9.18 -10.39 7.72
CA PRO A 823 10.55 -9.90 7.87
C PRO A 823 10.77 -9.05 9.13
N PRO A 824 11.92 -9.16 9.81
CA PRO A 824 13.08 -9.96 9.44
C PRO A 824 12.91 -11.46 9.76
N SER A 825 13.36 -12.30 8.84
CA SER A 825 13.32 -13.76 8.94
C SER A 825 14.55 -14.31 9.67
N ILE A 826 14.34 -14.94 10.84
CA ILE A 826 15.43 -15.58 11.59
C ILE A 826 16.07 -16.72 10.79
N PRO A 827 15.32 -17.65 10.16
CA PRO A 827 15.89 -18.64 9.26
C PRO A 827 16.74 -18.04 8.14
N GLY A 828 16.28 -16.94 7.53
CA GLY A 828 17.04 -16.21 6.50
C GLY A 828 18.34 -15.60 7.03
N ILE A 829 18.32 -15.05 8.25
CA ILE A 829 19.51 -14.52 8.92
C ILE A 829 20.52 -15.64 9.22
N ARG A 830 20.06 -16.84 9.63
CA ARG A 830 20.94 -18.01 9.83
C ARG A 830 21.68 -18.37 8.55
N LEU A 831 20.98 -18.46 7.41
CA LEU A 831 21.59 -18.75 6.11
C LEU A 831 22.60 -17.66 5.69
N HIS A 832 22.26 -16.39 5.89
CA HIS A 832 23.17 -15.28 5.61
C HIS A 832 24.46 -15.42 6.43
N ARG A 833 24.35 -15.70 7.74
CA ARG A 833 25.51 -15.89 8.61
C ARG A 833 26.38 -17.07 8.16
N ILE A 834 25.78 -18.21 7.83
CA ILE A 834 26.50 -19.41 7.36
C ILE A 834 27.37 -19.06 6.14
N LEU A 835 26.81 -18.33 5.17
CA LEU A 835 27.55 -17.95 3.96
C LEU A 835 28.67 -16.94 4.25
N VAL A 836 28.41 -15.92 5.07
CA VAL A 836 29.45 -14.94 5.46
C VAL A 836 30.60 -15.65 6.18
N GLU A 837 30.30 -16.50 7.16
CA GLU A 837 31.31 -17.28 7.86
C GLU A 837 32.10 -18.20 6.92
N ALA A 838 31.43 -18.81 5.93
CA ALA A 838 32.09 -19.67 4.94
C ALA A 838 33.08 -18.88 4.06
N ILE A 839 32.70 -17.67 3.64
CA ILE A 839 33.58 -16.76 2.87
C ILE A 839 34.79 -16.36 3.71
N GLU A 840 34.57 -15.93 4.96
CA GLU A 840 35.63 -15.46 5.85
C GLU A 840 36.62 -16.57 6.25
N ARG A 841 36.13 -17.79 6.49
CA ARG A 841 36.98 -18.97 6.76
C ARG A 841 37.89 -19.31 5.58
N SER A 842 37.46 -18.99 4.36
CA SER A 842 38.25 -19.15 3.13
C SER A 842 39.02 -17.88 2.73
N SER A 843 39.30 -16.98 3.68
CA SER A 843 40.06 -15.72 3.50
C SER A 843 39.40 -14.62 2.66
N GLY A 844 38.17 -14.84 2.17
CA GLY A 844 37.37 -13.79 1.55
C GLY A 844 36.92 -12.72 2.56
N ARG A 845 36.46 -11.57 2.06
CA ARG A 845 35.95 -10.48 2.92
C ARG A 845 34.65 -9.89 2.41
N VAL A 846 33.72 -9.63 3.33
CA VAL A 846 32.47 -8.92 3.06
C VAL A 846 32.56 -7.51 3.62
N PHE A 847 32.31 -6.51 2.77
CA PHE A 847 32.34 -5.10 3.13
C PHE A 847 30.94 -4.49 3.04
N GLU A 848 30.32 -4.32 4.20
CA GLU A 848 29.01 -3.68 4.35
C GLU A 848 29.10 -2.16 4.33
N GLY A 849 28.02 -1.49 3.87
CA GLY A 849 27.96 -0.03 3.77
C GLY A 849 28.79 0.56 2.62
N MET A 850 29.21 -0.27 1.66
CA MET A 850 29.97 0.12 0.47
C MET A 850 29.11 -0.09 -0.79
N GLU A 851 28.30 0.90 -1.14
CA GLU A 851 27.47 0.85 -2.35
C GLU A 851 28.33 1.10 -3.59
N VAL A 852 28.34 0.17 -4.55
CA VAL A 852 29.04 0.39 -5.82
C VAL A 852 28.18 1.28 -6.71
N ILE A 853 28.74 2.42 -7.11
CA ILE A 853 28.02 3.50 -7.83
C ILE A 853 28.53 3.71 -9.26
N ALA A 854 29.69 3.17 -9.61
CA ALA A 854 30.27 3.30 -10.94
C ALA A 854 31.31 2.20 -11.22
N ALA A 855 31.62 2.02 -12.50
CA ALA A 855 32.69 1.16 -12.99
C ALA A 855 33.58 1.90 -14.00
N ASN A 856 34.85 1.52 -14.06
CA ASN A 856 35.79 1.97 -15.09
C ASN A 856 36.19 0.77 -15.95
N ALA A 857 36.10 0.94 -17.27
CA ALA A 857 36.45 -0.07 -18.25
C ALA A 857 37.54 0.42 -19.21
N LEU A 858 38.38 -0.52 -19.64
CA LEU A 858 39.37 -0.36 -20.70
C LEU A 858 39.01 -1.39 -21.79
N GLN A 859 38.60 -0.88 -22.95
CA GLN A 859 38.10 -1.71 -24.07
C GLN A 859 36.93 -2.62 -23.65
N ASP A 860 37.11 -3.94 -23.73
CA ASP A 860 36.16 -5.01 -23.46
C ASP A 860 36.27 -5.58 -22.02
N LYS A 861 37.01 -4.90 -21.13
CA LYS A 861 37.20 -5.34 -19.75
C LYS A 861 36.99 -4.23 -18.73
N VAL A 862 36.32 -4.57 -17.63
CA VAL A 862 36.27 -3.72 -16.44
C VAL A 862 37.58 -3.86 -15.68
N VAL A 863 38.17 -2.74 -15.26
CA VAL A 863 39.41 -2.74 -14.47
C VAL A 863 39.18 -2.38 -13.01
N SER A 864 38.14 -1.60 -12.72
CA SER A 864 37.82 -1.20 -11.35
C SER A 864 36.37 -0.79 -11.18
N VAL A 865 35.90 -0.84 -9.95
CA VAL A 865 34.61 -0.26 -9.53
C VAL A 865 34.83 0.76 -8.41
N THR A 866 33.94 1.75 -8.36
CA THR A 866 33.95 2.79 -7.34
C THR A 866 32.79 2.55 -6.39
N SER A 867 33.08 2.42 -5.11
CA SER A 867 32.07 2.37 -4.06
C SER A 867 32.00 3.68 -3.28
N GLU A 868 30.80 4.07 -2.86
CA GLU A 868 30.58 5.11 -1.87
C GLU A 868 30.40 4.49 -0.48
N ALA A 869 31.15 5.01 0.49
CA ALA A 869 30.99 4.68 1.91
C ALA A 869 31.12 5.96 2.74
N ALA A 870 30.11 6.29 3.53
CA ALA A 870 30.06 7.54 4.32
C ALA A 870 30.39 8.80 3.50
N ALA A 871 29.80 8.92 2.31
CA ALA A 871 30.01 9.99 1.33
C ALA A 871 31.47 10.14 0.84
N ARG A 872 32.27 9.06 0.91
CA ARG A 872 33.63 8.99 0.34
C ARG A 872 33.69 7.90 -0.72
N ASN A 873 34.28 8.25 -1.86
CA ASN A 873 34.51 7.31 -2.95
C ASN A 873 35.80 6.51 -2.70
N GLN A 874 35.71 5.21 -2.91
CA GLN A 874 36.83 4.27 -2.86
C GLN A 874 36.87 3.43 -4.13
N GLN A 875 38.04 3.31 -4.73
CA GLN A 875 38.25 2.53 -5.95
C GLN A 875 38.75 1.12 -5.62
N HIS A 876 38.19 0.12 -6.29
CA HIS A 876 38.51 -1.29 -6.09
C HIS A 876 38.87 -1.93 -7.43
N ASN A 877 40.10 -2.43 -7.55
CA ASN A 877 40.61 -3.08 -8.74
C ASN A 877 40.52 -4.62 -8.61
N ALA A 878 40.03 -5.29 -9.64
CA ALA A 878 39.97 -6.76 -9.71
C ALA A 878 40.11 -7.28 -11.14
N ARG A 879 40.37 -8.58 -11.28
CA ARG A 879 40.40 -9.26 -12.59
C ARG A 879 39.01 -9.63 -13.07
N GLN A 880 38.15 -10.06 -12.15
CA GLN A 880 36.80 -10.53 -12.43
C GLN A 880 35.77 -9.78 -11.57
N PHE A 881 34.59 -9.54 -12.13
CA PHE A 881 33.49 -8.85 -11.46
C PHE A 881 32.20 -9.67 -11.57
N ILE A 882 31.46 -9.79 -10.48
CA ILE A 882 30.15 -10.44 -10.43
C ILE A 882 29.10 -9.42 -9.99
N LEU A 883 28.10 -9.16 -10.84
CA LEU A 883 26.97 -8.30 -10.55
C LEU A 883 25.81 -9.13 -9.95
N ALA A 884 25.55 -8.94 -8.66
CA ALA A 884 24.52 -9.62 -7.88
C ALA A 884 23.64 -8.62 -7.11
N THR A 885 23.27 -7.52 -7.76
CA THR A 885 22.57 -6.37 -7.15
C THR A 885 21.08 -6.59 -6.90
N GLY A 886 20.52 -7.73 -7.33
CA GLY A 886 19.16 -8.15 -6.99
C GLY A 886 18.04 -7.46 -7.77
N GLY A 887 18.34 -6.92 -8.96
CA GLY A 887 17.34 -6.32 -9.86
C GLY A 887 16.54 -5.18 -9.21
N ILE A 888 15.22 -5.15 -9.45
CA ILE A 888 14.32 -4.13 -8.88
C ILE A 888 14.27 -4.21 -7.35
N LEU A 889 14.04 -5.41 -6.78
CA LEU A 889 13.92 -5.63 -5.33
C LEU A 889 15.19 -5.19 -4.58
N GLY A 890 16.35 -5.62 -5.08
CA GLY A 890 17.66 -5.30 -4.50
C GLY A 890 18.09 -3.84 -4.73
N GLY A 891 17.43 -3.10 -5.62
CA GLY A 891 17.81 -1.74 -6.00
C GLY A 891 18.99 -1.68 -6.98
N GLY A 892 19.30 -2.80 -7.64
CA GLY A 892 20.27 -2.86 -8.74
C GLY A 892 19.77 -2.28 -10.05
N MET A 893 18.46 -2.12 -10.18
CA MET A 893 17.81 -1.47 -11.32
C MET A 893 16.93 -0.31 -10.87
N THR A 894 16.96 0.78 -11.63
CA THR A 894 16.06 1.93 -11.47
C THR A 894 15.08 1.99 -12.63
N THR A 895 13.89 2.52 -12.35
CA THR A 895 12.83 2.72 -13.33
C THR A 895 12.25 4.12 -13.21
N GLN A 896 11.83 4.70 -14.33
CA GLN A 896 11.25 6.04 -14.40
C GLN A 896 9.82 6.00 -14.96
N TYR A 897 9.11 7.12 -14.83
CA TYR A 897 7.70 7.23 -15.23
C TYR A 897 7.48 7.11 -16.75
N ASP A 898 8.51 7.35 -17.56
CA ASP A 898 8.46 7.34 -19.02
C ASP A 898 8.72 5.94 -19.62
N GLY A 899 8.85 4.91 -18.78
CA GLY A 899 9.18 3.56 -19.20
C GLY A 899 10.69 3.28 -19.25
N TYR A 900 11.55 4.26 -18.91
CA TYR A 900 12.98 4.04 -18.85
C TYR A 900 13.35 3.09 -17.71
N THR A 901 14.23 2.14 -18.00
CA THR A 901 14.80 1.19 -17.04
C THR A 901 16.31 1.15 -17.20
N GLN A 902 17.04 1.06 -16.09
CA GLN A 902 18.49 1.17 -16.09
C GLN A 902 19.10 0.28 -15.01
N GLU A 903 20.20 -0.40 -15.36
CA GLU A 903 21.09 -1.06 -14.40
C GLU A 903 22.06 -0.03 -13.81
N ASN A 904 22.21 -0.02 -12.48
CA ASN A 904 22.79 1.12 -11.76
C ASN A 904 24.33 1.14 -11.67
N VAL A 905 25.04 0.03 -11.94
CA VAL A 905 26.49 -0.10 -11.69
C VAL A 905 27.31 0.06 -12.97
N PHE A 906 27.00 -0.74 -13.98
CA PHE A 906 27.69 -0.82 -15.27
C PHE A 906 26.90 -0.17 -16.41
N ASN A 907 25.65 0.20 -16.16
CA ASN A 907 24.75 0.77 -17.16
C ASN A 907 24.46 -0.22 -18.31
N PHE A 908 24.29 -1.50 -17.98
CA PHE A 908 23.93 -2.52 -18.95
C PHE A 908 22.53 -2.30 -19.56
N PRO A 909 22.33 -2.64 -20.84
CA PRO A 909 21.00 -2.60 -21.44
C PRO A 909 20.09 -3.62 -20.75
N THR A 910 18.86 -3.18 -20.48
CA THR A 910 17.84 -3.97 -19.80
C THR A 910 16.82 -4.47 -20.80
N SER A 911 16.39 -5.72 -20.66
CA SER A 911 15.19 -6.24 -21.30
C SER A 911 14.01 -5.86 -20.42
N ALA A 912 13.12 -4.98 -20.89
CA ALA A 912 11.89 -4.59 -20.20
C ALA A 912 10.86 -4.13 -21.24
N PRO A 913 9.55 -4.20 -20.94
CA PRO A 913 8.55 -3.55 -21.79
C PRO A 913 8.84 -2.05 -21.86
N SER A 914 8.91 -1.49 -23.06
CA SER A 914 9.24 -0.07 -23.25
C SER A 914 8.09 0.87 -22.90
N ASP A 915 6.86 0.41 -23.05
CA ASP A 915 5.68 1.18 -22.67
C ASP A 915 5.31 0.87 -21.21
N ARG A 916 5.28 1.91 -20.38
CA ARG A 916 4.88 1.81 -18.97
C ARG A 916 3.44 1.30 -18.83
N SER A 917 2.56 1.57 -19.79
CA SER A 917 1.17 1.12 -19.73
C SER A 917 1.06 -0.42 -19.70
N ALA A 918 2.04 -1.11 -20.28
CA ALA A 918 2.15 -2.57 -20.34
C ALA A 918 2.88 -3.20 -19.15
N TRP A 919 3.36 -2.41 -18.17
CA TRP A 919 4.17 -2.94 -17.07
C TRP A 919 3.38 -3.78 -16.07
N LEU A 920 2.15 -3.36 -15.78
CA LEU A 920 1.42 -3.80 -14.60
C LEU A 920 -0.03 -4.11 -14.94
N HIS A 921 -0.50 -5.28 -14.53
CA HIS A 921 -1.92 -5.60 -14.51
C HIS A 921 -2.64 -4.89 -13.36
N ARG A 922 -3.98 -4.80 -13.46
CA ARG A 922 -4.82 -4.10 -12.47
C ARG A 922 -5.05 -4.89 -11.19
N GLU A 923 -4.94 -6.21 -11.24
CA GLU A 923 -5.07 -7.07 -10.06
C GLU A 923 -3.69 -7.28 -9.42
N PHE A 924 -3.59 -7.10 -8.10
CA PHE A 924 -2.39 -7.42 -7.33
C PHE A 924 -2.04 -8.90 -7.45
N PHE A 925 -3.04 -9.78 -7.41
CA PHE A 925 -2.88 -11.22 -7.55
C PHE A 925 -2.98 -11.73 -9.01
N SER A 926 -2.79 -10.86 -10.01
CA SER A 926 -2.89 -11.21 -11.44
C SER A 926 -2.15 -12.52 -11.78
N THR A 927 -2.88 -13.56 -12.21
CA THR A 927 -2.28 -14.88 -12.51
C THR A 927 -1.26 -14.82 -13.64
N ALA A 928 -1.37 -13.84 -14.55
CA ALA A 928 -0.41 -13.58 -15.60
C ALA A 928 0.92 -12.96 -15.12
N GLY A 929 1.02 -12.61 -13.84
CA GLY A 929 2.15 -11.83 -13.30
C GLY A 929 2.10 -10.38 -13.74
N HIS A 930 3.21 -9.65 -13.57
CA HIS A 930 3.37 -8.30 -14.08
C HIS A 930 4.60 -8.23 -15.01
N PRO A 931 4.46 -7.83 -16.28
CA PRO A 931 5.56 -7.86 -17.26
C PRO A 931 6.84 -7.13 -16.84
N ILE A 932 6.74 -6.08 -16.03
CA ILE A 932 7.94 -5.38 -15.52
C ILE A 932 8.82 -6.25 -14.62
N TYR A 933 8.27 -7.30 -13.99
CA TYR A 933 9.03 -8.15 -13.07
C TYR A 933 9.88 -9.21 -13.75
N THR A 934 9.73 -9.39 -15.06
CA THR A 934 10.68 -10.17 -15.88
C THR A 934 11.84 -9.33 -16.41
N ALA A 935 11.90 -8.05 -16.03
CA ALA A 935 12.94 -7.16 -16.50
C ALA A 935 14.30 -7.45 -15.87
N GLY A 936 15.36 -7.35 -16.67
CA GLY A 936 16.71 -7.61 -16.22
C GLY A 936 17.74 -7.51 -17.34
N ILE A 937 18.92 -8.09 -17.12
CA ILE A 937 20.01 -8.10 -18.09
C ILE A 937 19.98 -9.44 -18.83
N THR A 938 20.05 -9.38 -20.17
CA THR A 938 20.19 -10.58 -21.00
C THR A 938 21.66 -11.01 -21.00
N VAL A 939 21.91 -12.31 -20.89
CA VAL A 939 23.26 -12.88 -20.79
C VAL A 939 23.50 -14.03 -21.77
N ASP A 940 24.76 -14.34 -22.03
CA ASP A 940 25.16 -15.56 -22.74
C ASP A 940 25.20 -16.80 -21.82
N ARG A 941 25.70 -17.93 -22.35
CA ARG A 941 25.86 -19.18 -21.59
C ARG A 941 26.90 -19.13 -20.47
N GLN A 942 27.73 -18.11 -20.44
CA GLN A 942 28.73 -17.86 -19.39
C GLN A 942 28.28 -16.73 -18.44
N PHE A 943 27.00 -16.35 -18.48
CA PHE A 943 26.43 -15.26 -17.69
C PHE A 943 27.06 -13.88 -17.96
N ARG A 944 27.69 -13.69 -19.13
CA ARG A 944 28.24 -12.39 -19.54
C ARG A 944 27.14 -11.51 -20.14
N PRO A 945 27.10 -10.22 -19.82
CA PRO A 945 26.04 -9.30 -20.27
C PRO A 945 26.12 -9.10 -21.79
N LEU A 946 24.95 -9.13 -22.43
CA LEU A 946 24.81 -8.94 -23.88
C LEU A 946 24.27 -7.55 -24.24
N ASP A 947 24.76 -7.00 -25.34
CA ASP A 947 24.17 -5.81 -25.96
C ASP A 947 22.88 -6.13 -26.73
N ALA A 948 22.23 -5.09 -27.27
CA ALA A 948 21.00 -5.23 -28.06
C ALA A 948 21.16 -6.05 -29.35
N THR A 949 22.39 -6.31 -29.80
CA THR A 949 22.71 -7.13 -30.97
C THR A 949 23.11 -8.56 -30.60
N GLY A 950 23.20 -8.87 -29.31
CA GLY A 950 23.59 -10.19 -28.79
C GLY A 950 25.11 -10.38 -28.63
N ASN A 951 25.92 -9.32 -28.71
CA ASN A 951 27.36 -9.39 -28.47
C ASN A 951 27.69 -9.19 -27.00
N VAL A 952 28.74 -9.85 -26.52
CA VAL A 952 29.25 -9.68 -25.14
C VAL A 952 29.78 -8.26 -24.94
N ILE A 953 29.35 -7.60 -23.87
CA ILE A 953 29.77 -6.23 -23.52
C ILE A 953 31.13 -6.23 -22.83
N TYR A 954 31.27 -7.04 -21.78
CA TYR A 954 32.52 -7.20 -21.03
C TYR A 954 32.82 -8.68 -20.79
N ASP A 955 34.04 -9.09 -21.10
CA ASP A 955 34.46 -10.50 -20.99
C ASP A 955 34.70 -10.96 -19.55
N ASN A 956 34.90 -10.02 -18.62
CA ASN A 956 35.24 -10.29 -17.23
C ASN A 956 34.16 -9.83 -16.23
N VAL A 957 32.93 -9.65 -16.71
CA VAL A 957 31.76 -9.33 -15.87
C VAL A 957 30.70 -10.41 -16.04
N HIS A 958 30.20 -10.92 -14.93
CA HIS A 958 29.13 -11.92 -14.91
C HIS A 958 27.93 -11.41 -14.13
N VAL A 959 26.72 -11.67 -14.61
CA VAL A 959 25.46 -11.23 -13.99
C VAL A 959 24.71 -12.44 -13.45
N ILE A 960 24.24 -12.39 -12.20
CA ILE A 960 23.58 -13.52 -11.53
C ILE A 960 22.35 -13.11 -10.70
N GLY A 961 21.56 -14.11 -10.30
CA GLY A 961 20.36 -13.94 -9.48
C GLY A 961 19.28 -13.10 -10.16
N SER A 962 18.52 -12.34 -9.37
CA SER A 962 17.38 -11.53 -9.85
C SER A 962 17.77 -10.32 -10.71
N ALA A 963 19.06 -10.13 -11.03
CA ALA A 963 19.49 -9.15 -12.03
C ALA A 963 19.28 -9.65 -13.47
N LEU A 964 19.05 -10.96 -13.65
CA LEU A 964 18.81 -11.59 -14.95
C LEU A 964 17.40 -11.32 -15.48
N ALA A 965 17.28 -11.18 -16.80
CA ALA A 965 15.99 -11.03 -17.48
C ALA A 965 15.23 -12.36 -17.63
N HIS A 966 13.97 -12.24 -18.09
CA HIS A 966 13.12 -13.34 -18.60
C HIS A 966 12.57 -14.32 -17.55
N CYS A 967 12.51 -13.93 -16.27
CA CYS A 967 11.87 -14.72 -15.21
C CYS A 967 11.21 -13.83 -14.15
N ASP A 968 10.11 -14.28 -13.54
CA ASP A 968 9.49 -13.65 -12.36
C ASP A 968 9.72 -14.55 -11.13
N PRO A 969 10.84 -14.37 -10.40
CA PRO A 969 11.26 -15.33 -9.40
C PRO A 969 10.34 -15.44 -8.18
N ILE A 970 9.59 -14.38 -7.86
CA ILE A 970 8.66 -14.39 -6.73
C ILE A 970 7.41 -15.17 -7.12
N ARG A 971 6.83 -14.90 -8.30
CA ARG A 971 5.60 -15.57 -8.75
C ARG A 971 5.82 -17.06 -9.03
N GLU A 972 6.95 -17.40 -9.62
CA GLU A 972 7.36 -18.78 -9.90
C GLU A 972 7.79 -19.56 -8.65
N ARG A 973 7.99 -18.87 -7.51
CA ARG A 973 8.58 -19.42 -6.26
C ARG A 973 9.94 -20.07 -6.51
N CYS A 974 10.78 -19.39 -7.29
CA CYS A 974 12.11 -19.84 -7.69
C CYS A 974 13.24 -18.90 -7.25
N LEU A 975 12.94 -17.87 -6.44
CA LEU A 975 13.87 -16.81 -6.06
C LEU A 975 15.18 -17.33 -5.48
N GLU A 976 15.12 -18.21 -4.47
CA GLU A 976 16.33 -18.73 -3.83
C GLU A 976 17.05 -19.75 -4.70
N GLY A 977 16.32 -20.61 -5.40
CA GLY A 977 16.87 -21.60 -6.32
C GLY A 977 17.63 -20.94 -7.46
N LEU A 978 17.04 -19.91 -8.10
CA LEU A 978 17.70 -19.10 -9.12
C LEU A 978 18.98 -18.46 -8.58
N ALA A 979 18.91 -17.87 -7.39
CA ALA A 979 20.04 -17.21 -6.76
C ALA A 979 21.18 -18.18 -6.44
N LEU A 980 20.87 -19.33 -5.83
CA LEU A 980 21.84 -20.38 -5.52
C LEU A 980 22.50 -20.92 -6.78
N ALA A 981 21.68 -21.26 -7.76
CA ALA A 981 22.11 -21.98 -8.93
C ALA A 981 23.02 -21.08 -9.79
N THR A 982 22.60 -19.85 -10.08
CA THR A 982 23.43 -18.91 -10.86
C THR A 982 24.70 -18.48 -10.13
N GLY A 983 24.62 -18.25 -8.81
CA GLY A 983 25.78 -17.93 -7.98
C GLY A 983 26.79 -19.07 -7.95
N TYR A 984 26.32 -20.30 -7.79
CA TYR A 984 27.17 -21.49 -7.77
C TYR A 984 27.94 -21.65 -9.09
N VAL A 985 27.23 -21.68 -10.22
CA VAL A 985 27.85 -21.90 -11.54
C VAL A 985 28.90 -20.83 -11.86
N VAL A 986 28.61 -19.55 -11.63
CA VAL A 986 29.58 -18.49 -11.92
C VAL A 986 30.74 -18.51 -10.94
N GLY A 987 30.48 -18.73 -9.64
CA GLY A 987 31.51 -18.80 -8.62
C GLY A 987 32.50 -19.95 -8.83
N SER A 988 32.02 -21.13 -9.24
CA SER A 988 32.87 -22.29 -9.53
C SER A 988 33.73 -22.07 -10.77
N HIS A 989 33.17 -21.55 -11.88
CA HIS A 989 33.93 -21.28 -13.11
C HIS A 989 35.07 -20.29 -12.92
N LEU A 990 34.85 -19.24 -12.11
CA LEU A 990 35.88 -18.22 -11.87
C LEU A 990 36.98 -18.69 -10.92
N GLY A 991 36.73 -19.75 -10.14
CA GLY A 991 37.73 -20.38 -9.31
C GLY A 991 38.78 -21.16 -10.13
N GLU A 992 38.40 -21.77 -11.26
CA GLU A 992 39.28 -22.66 -12.03
C GLU A 992 40.32 -21.95 -12.91
N GLY A 993 40.32 -20.60 -12.97
CA GLY A 993 41.00 -19.79 -14.01
C GLY A 993 42.23 -18.98 -13.59
#